data_AF-A0A945ICJ1-F1
#
_entry.id   AF-A0A945ICJ1-F1
#
_cell.length_a   1.000
_cell.length_b   1.000
_cell.length_c   1.000
_cell.angle_alpha   90.00
_cell.angle_beta   90.00
_cell.angle_gamma   90.00
#
_symmetry.space_group_name_H-M   'P 1'
#
loop_
_entity.id
_entity.type
_entity.pdbx_description
1 polymer ?
#
loop_
_entity_poly.entity_id
_entity_poly.type
_entity_poly.pdbx_seq_one_letter_code
_entity_poly.pdbx_strand_id
1 'polypeptide(L)'
;GYLPTYSTVTGGSGMPVELSPSAWLWSFGAAICTVIVVTAASSFWDKSTMAASRSNDARPVDAPWFQRFYIDALLIALSGIVWWEVSSRSSVVTSQREGELVPDLSLLAAPALIVIASSLAALRLFPIVINVLTGIGLSSNSAAIGLGLASVARRPFFHGWPMLAFALSISTGIIAGSVVSTLERSANEQVLYNTGADIHVMTTGSTGQVGRNQLAEVRDLAAIDVATPALRSKTTVGTTSKGSLFTLFAIDPIDFQKVAWFRGDFSGSDVGIHQLVDRLAVRVVPEPIFLPFDTTEISIWAKSDPVTPNHELWIVLRDGIRDTHTINMGTFEDGWFKTSARISNYPQPVEITSIQTFLKVGPDSAPPTNVLIDDLSATTSSGQQHLVIDFDAPELWTGLPSAEGEDARFTITPEPEGISGEIEGDAGTGIGKISLGRGSNQGIRGIYRRAVDRPIPMIASEIFMDQTGVGIKRPFIIDIQGVFVPVEVIETIKYFPTLDPESAPLAVVDIDAIIDFVELGGRRNVTPNELFASLNEPDLSTVEIVKEVRDVFRLARIDSRSEQIDSTFVDPIAVAGWRGMSIIATIVAGLIVLMAYAVFLTAYSLRTKGDSALLLALGASTRDHWLITISELLPAIITGTLVGIGTGFATSSLMVGSMAHTRNGDQLLPPFILQTNWILPMVTIASIFVIVLAGVINSVRSFREIKIAQMAREGFSATST
;
A
#
# COMPACT_ATOMS: atom_id res chain seq x y z
N GLY A 1 9.87 32.33 8.87
CA GLY A 1 9.38 32.45 10.27
C GLY A 1 10.24 31.54 11.13
N TYR A 2 10.36 31.79 12.43
CA TYR A 2 11.25 31.00 13.30
C TYR A 2 10.70 29.63 13.71
N LEU A 3 9.52 29.21 13.22
CA LEU A 3 9.02 27.86 13.48
C LEU A 3 9.92 26.85 12.75
N PRO A 4 10.29 25.73 13.40
CA PRO A 4 11.14 24.68 12.79
C PRO A 4 10.62 24.20 11.44
N THR A 5 9.30 24.21 11.25
CA THR A 5 8.62 23.85 10.00
C THR A 5 9.04 24.70 8.80
N TYR A 6 9.44 25.96 9.01
CA TYR A 6 9.81 26.89 7.95
C TYR A 6 11.31 27.02 7.74
N SER A 7 12.15 26.38 8.57
CA SER A 7 13.61 26.54 8.48
C SER A 7 14.20 25.98 7.19
N THR A 8 13.56 24.96 6.62
CA THR A 8 13.93 24.35 5.33
C THR A 8 13.71 25.31 4.16
N VAL A 9 12.71 26.19 4.25
CA VAL A 9 12.36 27.16 3.21
C VAL A 9 13.09 28.49 3.41
N THR A 10 13.25 28.94 4.66
CA THR A 10 13.83 30.26 4.94
C THR A 10 15.32 30.24 5.23
N GLY A 11 15.95 29.07 5.34
CA GLY A 11 17.36 28.95 5.75
C GLY A 11 17.63 29.60 7.12
N GLY A 12 16.62 29.63 8.00
CA GLY A 12 16.68 30.30 9.31
C GLY A 12 16.41 31.81 9.28
N SER A 13 16.13 32.41 8.12
CA SER A 13 15.76 33.82 8.00
C SER A 13 14.27 34.08 8.33
N GLY A 14 13.94 35.35 8.61
CA GLY A 14 12.57 35.81 8.83
C GLY A 14 11.73 35.71 7.55
N MET A 15 10.47 35.26 7.67
CA MET A 15 9.55 35.35 6.52
C MET A 15 9.03 36.77 6.43
N PRO A 16 9.04 37.41 5.25
CA PRO A 16 8.26 38.62 5.04
C PRO A 16 6.77 38.26 5.19
N VAL A 17 6.12 38.85 6.18
CA VAL A 17 4.67 38.68 6.41
C VAL A 17 3.99 39.95 5.96
N GLU A 18 3.15 39.85 4.93
CA GLU A 18 2.25 40.94 4.53
C GLU A 18 0.89 40.72 5.20
N LEU A 19 0.51 41.65 6.08
CA LEU A 19 -0.82 41.65 6.68
C LEU A 19 -1.81 42.25 5.68
N SER A 20 -2.51 41.39 4.95
CA SER A 20 -3.57 41.81 4.04
C SER A 20 -4.63 42.67 4.77
N PRO A 21 -5.11 43.78 4.17
CA PRO A 21 -6.25 44.53 4.70
C PRO A 21 -7.51 43.68 4.90
N SER A 22 -7.69 42.61 4.11
CA SER A 22 -8.83 41.69 4.28
C SER A 22 -8.78 40.94 5.62
N ALA A 23 -7.60 40.60 6.13
CA ALA A 23 -7.45 39.92 7.41
C ALA A 23 -7.94 40.79 8.59
N TRP A 24 -7.68 42.10 8.52
CA TRP A 24 -8.20 43.07 9.48
C TRP A 24 -9.71 43.18 9.43
N LEU A 25 -10.30 43.18 8.23
CA LEU A 25 -11.74 43.23 8.04
C LEU A 25 -12.44 42.01 8.64
N TRP A 26 -11.91 40.80 8.39
CA TRP A 26 -12.43 39.56 8.98
C TRP A 26 -12.28 39.53 10.50
N SER A 27 -11.13 39.97 11.03
CA SER A 27 -10.88 40.04 12.48
C SER A 27 -11.83 41.02 13.17
N PHE A 28 -12.06 42.18 12.55
CA PHE A 28 -13.00 43.18 13.05
C PHE A 28 -14.45 42.67 12.99
N GLY A 29 -14.83 41.99 11.90
CA GLY A 29 -16.12 41.33 11.78
C GLY A 29 -16.34 40.27 12.85
N ALA A 30 -15.34 39.42 13.10
CA ALA A 30 -15.38 38.42 14.16
C ALA A 30 -15.49 39.05 15.56
N ALA A 31 -14.77 40.15 15.80
CA ALA A 31 -14.86 40.90 17.05
C ALA A 31 -16.27 41.49 17.26
N ILE A 32 -16.86 42.10 16.23
CA ILE A 32 -18.24 42.61 16.29
C ILE A 32 -19.23 41.47 16.54
N CYS A 33 -19.14 40.37 15.81
CA CYS A 33 -19.99 39.20 16.04
C CYS A 33 -19.86 38.68 17.48
N THR A 34 -18.64 38.61 18.02
CA THR A 34 -18.40 38.19 19.40
C THR A 34 -19.04 39.16 20.39
N VAL A 35 -18.87 40.47 20.19
CA VAL A 35 -19.51 41.50 21.02
C VAL A 35 -21.03 41.39 20.96
N ILE A 36 -21.60 41.20 19.77
CA ILE A 36 -23.05 41.03 19.59
C ILE A 36 -23.52 39.77 20.32
N VAL A 37 -22.83 38.64 20.16
CA VAL A 37 -23.20 37.37 20.81
C VAL A 37 -23.12 37.50 22.33
N VAL A 38 -22.05 38.08 22.88
CA VAL A 38 -21.90 38.28 24.32
C VAL A 38 -22.93 39.27 24.85
N THR A 39 -23.15 40.38 24.15
CA THR A 39 -24.12 41.40 24.56
C THR A 39 -25.54 40.88 24.49
N ALA A 40 -25.91 40.19 23.40
CA ALA A 40 -27.20 39.53 23.26
C ALA A 40 -27.40 38.46 24.35
N ALA A 41 -26.41 37.60 24.57
CA ALA A 41 -26.46 36.61 25.64
C ALA A 41 -26.64 37.26 27.01
N SER A 42 -26.06 38.44 27.25
CA SER A 42 -26.23 39.17 28.52
C SER A 42 -27.57 39.91 28.61
N SER A 43 -28.14 40.38 27.50
CA SER A 43 -29.37 41.18 27.47
C SER A 43 -30.65 40.35 27.47
N PHE A 44 -30.58 39.07 27.06
CA PHE A 44 -31.69 38.12 27.22
C PHE A 44 -31.97 37.73 28.69
N TRP A 45 -31.12 38.13 29.64
CA TRP A 45 -31.25 37.83 31.07
C TRP A 45 -31.76 39.07 31.83
N ASP A 46 -33.07 39.29 31.79
CA ASP A 46 -33.75 40.35 32.54
C ASP A 46 -33.76 40.10 34.07
N LYS A 47 -33.91 41.15 34.88
CA LYS A 47 -33.92 41.02 36.36
C LYS A 47 -35.06 40.12 36.86
N SER A 48 -36.16 40.07 36.11
CA SER A 48 -37.34 39.24 36.36
C SER A 48 -37.06 37.74 36.11
N THR A 49 -36.33 37.41 35.05
CA THR A 49 -35.88 36.04 34.74
C THR A 49 -34.74 35.60 35.66
N MET A 50 -33.86 36.49 36.13
CA MET A 50 -32.89 36.17 37.19
C MET A 50 -33.58 35.87 38.53
N ALA A 51 -34.64 36.61 38.90
CA ALA A 51 -35.42 36.33 40.11
C ALA A 51 -36.23 35.03 40.02
N ALA A 52 -36.78 34.70 38.85
CA ALA A 52 -37.46 33.43 38.58
C ALA A 52 -36.48 32.25 38.46
N SER A 53 -35.27 32.46 37.93
CA SER A 53 -34.20 31.45 37.91
C SER A 53 -33.73 31.10 39.32
N ARG A 54 -33.72 32.08 40.24
CA ARG A 54 -33.34 31.88 41.66
C ARG A 54 -34.35 31.01 42.42
N SER A 55 -35.64 31.04 42.07
CA SER A 55 -36.64 30.12 42.65
C SER A 55 -36.69 28.77 41.94
N ASN A 56 -36.24 28.69 40.68
CA ASN A 56 -36.10 27.46 39.92
C ASN A 56 -34.84 26.64 40.22
N ASP A 57 -33.86 27.17 40.99
CA ASP A 57 -32.66 26.41 41.42
C ASP A 57 -33.01 25.19 42.32
N ALA A 58 -34.25 25.13 42.84
CA ALA A 58 -34.81 23.99 43.57
C ALA A 58 -35.48 22.93 42.66
N ARG A 59 -35.56 23.16 41.35
CA ARG A 59 -36.14 22.24 40.35
C ARG A 59 -35.04 21.66 39.43
N PRO A 60 -35.24 20.45 38.86
CA PRO A 60 -34.30 19.87 37.91
C PRO A 60 -34.03 20.83 36.74
N VAL A 61 -32.77 20.96 36.34
CA VAL A 61 -32.37 21.82 35.22
C VAL A 61 -32.94 21.23 33.92
N ASP A 62 -33.80 21.98 33.23
CA ASP A 62 -34.34 21.59 31.92
C ASP A 62 -33.22 21.47 30.87
N ALA A 63 -33.45 20.65 29.85
CA ALA A 63 -32.52 20.50 28.74
C ALA A 63 -32.25 21.85 28.02
N PRO A 64 -31.04 22.06 27.47
CA PRO A 64 -30.73 23.27 26.71
C PRO A 64 -31.73 23.51 25.57
N TRP A 65 -31.96 24.78 25.23
CA TRP A 65 -32.95 25.17 24.20
C TRP A 65 -32.72 24.45 22.86
N PHE A 66 -31.47 24.26 22.44
CA PHE A 66 -31.14 23.59 21.18
C PHE A 66 -31.46 22.09 21.18
N GLN A 67 -31.41 21.41 22.33
CA GLN A 67 -31.88 20.02 22.45
C GLN A 67 -33.40 19.96 22.52
N ARG A 68 -34.03 20.93 23.20
CA ARG A 68 -35.49 21.02 23.32
C ARG A 68 -36.16 21.22 21.96
N PHE A 69 -35.54 22.01 21.08
CA PHE A 69 -36.01 22.24 19.71
C PHE A 69 -35.40 21.28 18.67
N TYR A 70 -34.68 20.23 19.09
CA TYR A 70 -34.08 19.22 18.21
C TYR A 70 -33.12 19.78 17.14
N ILE A 71 -32.50 20.92 17.41
CA ILE A 71 -31.49 21.53 16.51
C ILE A 71 -30.24 20.66 16.49
N ASP A 72 -29.90 20.03 17.61
CA ASP A 72 -28.84 19.02 17.70
C ASP A 72 -29.10 17.84 16.75
N ALA A 73 -30.33 17.31 16.75
CA ALA A 73 -30.72 16.20 15.89
C ALA A 73 -30.70 16.58 14.41
N LEU A 74 -31.15 17.80 14.07
CA LEU A 74 -31.06 18.34 12.71
C LEU A 74 -29.60 18.41 12.23
N LEU A 75 -28.68 18.92 13.06
CA LEU A 75 -27.26 19.02 12.72
C LEU A 75 -26.62 17.64 12.56
N ILE A 76 -26.99 16.66 13.38
CA ILE A 76 -26.52 15.27 13.23
C ILE A 76 -27.03 14.67 11.92
N ALA A 77 -28.30 14.85 11.57
CA ALA A 77 -28.86 14.38 10.32
C ALA A 77 -28.17 15.02 9.11
N LEU A 78 -27.97 16.34 9.13
CA LEU A 78 -27.27 17.08 8.08
C LEU A 78 -25.80 16.63 7.96
N SER A 79 -25.11 16.46 9.09
CA SER A 79 -23.76 15.91 9.12
C SER A 79 -23.68 14.50 8.55
N GLY A 80 -24.67 13.65 8.79
CA GLY A 80 -24.75 12.30 8.23
C GLY A 80 -24.97 12.30 6.71
N ILE A 81 -25.82 13.21 6.22
CA ILE A 81 -26.04 13.41 4.77
C ILE A 81 -24.74 13.87 4.11
N VAL A 82 -24.06 14.86 4.68
CA VAL A 82 -22.79 15.38 4.16
C VAL A 82 -21.70 14.30 4.20
N TRP A 83 -21.61 13.51 5.27
CA TRP A 83 -20.70 12.36 5.34
C TRP A 83 -20.98 11.38 4.21
N TRP A 84 -22.25 11.00 4.02
CA TRP A 84 -22.65 10.07 2.96
C TRP A 84 -22.31 10.62 1.57
N GLU A 85 -22.68 11.87 1.30
CA GLU A 85 -22.41 12.54 0.03
C GLU A 85 -20.90 12.56 -0.28
N VAL A 86 -20.06 12.97 0.68
CA VAL A 86 -18.60 12.99 0.52
C VAL A 86 -18.04 11.58 0.30
N SER A 87 -18.51 10.58 1.07
CA SER A 87 -18.04 9.20 0.94
C SER A 87 -18.47 8.49 -0.36
N SER A 88 -19.55 8.97 -0.98
CA SER A 88 -20.13 8.38 -2.19
C SER A 88 -19.58 8.98 -3.50
N ARG A 89 -18.91 10.14 -3.42
CA ARG A 89 -18.30 10.79 -4.58
C ARG A 89 -16.94 10.17 -4.85
N SER A 90 -16.73 9.65 -6.06
CA SER A 90 -15.45 9.08 -6.50
C SER A 90 -14.46 10.13 -7.02
N SER A 91 -14.87 11.39 -7.17
CA SER A 91 -13.97 12.48 -7.53
C SER A 91 -14.46 13.83 -6.97
N VAL A 92 -13.52 14.59 -6.41
CA VAL A 92 -13.75 15.91 -5.82
C VAL A 92 -13.51 17.05 -6.82
N VAL A 93 -12.91 16.74 -7.97
CA VAL A 93 -12.66 17.71 -9.03
C VAL A 93 -13.57 17.40 -10.22
N THR A 94 -14.72 18.09 -10.29
CA THR A 94 -15.40 18.23 -11.57
C THR A 94 -14.54 19.13 -12.46
N SER A 95 -13.86 18.55 -13.45
CA SER A 95 -13.17 19.32 -14.48
C SER A 95 -14.21 20.08 -15.33
N GLN A 96 -14.58 21.27 -14.91
CA GLN A 96 -15.29 22.20 -15.79
C GLN A 96 -14.29 22.78 -16.79
N ARG A 97 -14.75 22.91 -18.03
CA ARG A 97 -14.00 23.07 -19.28
C ARG A 97 -13.22 24.40 -19.43
N GLU A 98 -12.97 25.14 -18.35
CA GLU A 98 -12.39 26.50 -18.37
C GLU A 98 -11.21 26.72 -17.41
N GLY A 99 -10.69 25.69 -16.74
CA GLY A 99 -9.42 25.80 -16.00
C GLY A 99 -9.49 26.55 -14.66
N GLU A 100 -10.66 27.01 -14.23
CA GLU A 100 -10.88 27.49 -12.86
C GLU A 100 -11.32 26.33 -11.95
N LEU A 101 -10.48 26.01 -10.97
CA LEU A 101 -10.80 25.08 -9.88
C LEU A 101 -11.70 25.82 -8.88
N VAL A 102 -13.02 25.59 -8.93
CA VAL A 102 -13.94 26.10 -7.90
C VAL A 102 -13.92 25.14 -6.71
N PRO A 103 -13.50 25.57 -5.50
CA PRO A 103 -13.57 24.73 -4.31
C PRO A 103 -15.02 24.46 -3.95
N ASP A 104 -15.42 23.20 -3.81
CA ASP A 104 -16.76 22.85 -3.35
C ASP A 104 -16.93 23.28 -1.89
N LEU A 105 -17.82 24.24 -1.66
CA LEU A 105 -18.08 24.84 -0.35
C LEU A 105 -18.58 23.78 0.67
N SER A 106 -19.17 22.69 0.18
CA SER A 106 -19.62 21.56 1.00
C SER A 106 -18.45 20.83 1.66
N LEU A 107 -17.34 20.60 0.95
CA LEU A 107 -16.14 19.95 1.48
C LEU A 107 -15.41 20.81 2.52
N LEU A 108 -15.48 22.14 2.39
CA LEU A 108 -14.89 23.05 3.37
C LEU A 108 -15.69 23.09 4.68
N ALA A 109 -17.02 23.00 4.60
CA ALA A 109 -17.91 23.07 5.76
C ALA A 109 -18.13 21.72 6.46
N ALA A 110 -18.00 20.60 5.73
CA ALA A 110 -18.27 19.26 6.24
C ALA A 110 -17.50 18.90 7.53
N PRO A 111 -16.17 19.11 7.62
CA PRO A 111 -15.42 18.77 8.83
C PRO A 111 -15.91 19.53 10.05
N ALA A 112 -16.12 20.84 9.90
CA ALA A 112 -16.59 21.68 10.99
C ALA A 112 -17.99 21.25 11.46
N LEU A 113 -18.90 20.96 10.52
CA LEU A 113 -20.24 20.49 10.84
C LEU A 113 -20.24 19.14 11.57
N ILE A 114 -19.41 18.18 11.14
CA ILE A 114 -19.28 16.87 11.79
C ILE A 114 -18.73 17.02 13.21
N VAL A 115 -17.70 17.85 13.41
CA VAL A 115 -17.12 18.08 14.73
C VAL A 115 -18.12 18.75 15.67
N ILE A 116 -18.86 19.75 15.18
CA ILE A 116 -19.90 20.42 15.97
C ILE A 116 -21.05 19.45 16.28
N ALA A 117 -21.57 18.73 15.30
CA ALA A 117 -22.69 17.81 15.46
C ALA A 117 -22.35 16.67 16.44
N SER A 118 -21.17 16.07 16.32
CA SER A 118 -20.71 15.01 17.24
C SER A 118 -20.45 15.54 18.66
N SER A 119 -19.91 16.75 18.80
CA SER A 119 -19.76 17.40 20.10
C SER A 119 -21.13 17.65 20.76
N LEU A 120 -22.13 18.12 20.00
CA LEU A 120 -23.50 18.27 20.50
C LEU A 120 -24.17 16.93 20.82
N ALA A 121 -23.91 15.89 20.02
CA ALA A 121 -24.36 14.53 20.31
C ALA A 121 -23.79 14.02 21.64
N ALA A 122 -22.54 14.36 21.96
CA ALA A 122 -21.93 14.03 23.24
C ALA A 122 -22.70 14.60 24.43
N LEU A 123 -23.28 15.80 24.32
CA LEU A 123 -24.15 16.36 25.37
C LEU A 123 -25.41 15.53 25.62
N ARG A 124 -25.89 14.78 24.62
CA ARG A 124 -27.05 13.90 24.76
C ARG A 124 -26.67 12.55 25.36
N LEU A 125 -25.47 12.08 25.05
CA LEU A 125 -24.88 10.85 25.62
C LEU A 125 -24.41 11.06 27.06
N PHE A 126 -23.98 12.27 27.42
CA PHE A 126 -23.38 12.56 28.72
C PHE A 126 -24.29 12.25 29.93
N PRO A 127 -25.60 12.60 29.95
CA PRO A 127 -26.53 12.18 31.01
C PRO A 127 -26.61 10.66 31.18
N ILE A 128 -26.57 9.91 30.08
CA ILE A 128 -26.64 8.44 30.11
C ILE A 128 -25.35 7.90 30.75
N VAL A 129 -24.19 8.39 30.30
CA VAL A 129 -22.88 8.00 30.82
C VAL A 129 -22.78 8.28 32.32
N ILE A 130 -23.16 9.49 32.77
CA ILE A 130 -23.04 9.84 34.19
C ILE A 130 -24.02 9.08 35.08
N ASN A 131 -25.22 8.73 34.60
CA ASN A 131 -26.16 7.91 35.36
C ASN A 131 -25.61 6.50 35.60
N VAL A 132 -24.97 5.91 34.58
CA VAL A 132 -24.28 4.63 34.70
C VAL A 132 -23.11 4.74 35.68
N LEU A 133 -22.25 5.76 35.52
CA LEU A 133 -21.13 5.98 36.42
C LEU A 133 -21.57 6.22 37.87
N THR A 134 -22.66 6.94 38.09
CA THR A 134 -23.23 7.19 39.43
C THR A 134 -23.74 5.90 40.06
N GLY A 135 -24.41 5.03 39.30
CA GLY A 135 -24.84 3.72 39.79
C GLY A 135 -23.67 2.86 40.29
N ILE A 136 -22.53 2.91 39.59
CA ILE A 136 -21.28 2.22 39.97
C ILE A 136 -20.58 2.94 41.13
N GLY A 137 -20.56 4.28 41.12
CA GLY A 137 -19.92 5.09 42.15
C GLY A 137 -20.60 4.96 43.51
N LEU A 138 -21.93 4.89 43.52
CA LEU A 138 -22.73 4.72 44.74
C LEU A 138 -22.62 3.31 45.33
N SER A 139 -22.24 2.29 44.54
CA SER A 139 -21.96 0.95 45.05
C SER A 139 -20.51 0.78 45.55
N SER A 140 -19.67 1.81 45.41
CA SER A 140 -18.28 1.79 45.88
C SER A 140 -18.17 2.07 47.39
N ASN A 141 -17.07 1.65 48.01
CA ASN A 141 -16.78 1.90 49.44
C ASN A 141 -16.46 3.38 49.77
N SER A 142 -16.38 4.27 48.77
CA SER A 142 -16.04 5.67 48.96
C SER A 142 -17.27 6.56 48.74
N ALA A 143 -17.80 7.09 49.85
CA ALA A 143 -18.91 8.05 49.79
C ALA A 143 -18.54 9.31 48.98
N ALA A 144 -17.27 9.71 48.98
CA ALA A 144 -16.79 10.87 48.23
C ALA A 144 -16.95 10.71 46.71
N ILE A 145 -16.62 9.53 46.17
CA ILE A 145 -16.75 9.23 44.74
C ILE A 145 -18.23 9.16 44.34
N GLY A 146 -19.04 8.48 45.15
CA GLY A 146 -20.48 8.41 44.93
C GLY A 146 -21.16 9.77 44.94
N LEU A 147 -20.79 10.64 45.89
CA LEU A 147 -21.33 11.99 46.01
C LEU A 147 -20.94 12.91 44.84
N GLY A 148 -19.67 12.88 44.40
CA GLY A 148 -19.25 13.70 43.27
C GLY A 148 -19.81 13.24 41.92
N LEU A 149 -20.02 11.94 41.71
CA LEU A 149 -20.73 11.46 40.51
C LEU A 149 -22.23 11.81 40.56
N ALA A 150 -22.85 11.67 41.73
CA ALA A 150 -24.25 12.03 41.92
C ALA A 150 -24.51 13.54 41.77
N SER A 151 -23.54 14.41 42.10
CA SER A 151 -23.67 15.85 41.86
C SER A 151 -23.74 16.16 40.36
N VAL A 152 -22.90 15.52 39.55
CA VAL A 152 -22.91 15.66 38.09
C VAL A 152 -24.20 15.12 37.49
N ALA A 153 -24.68 13.95 37.94
CA ALA A 153 -25.90 13.33 37.42
C ALA A 153 -27.16 14.19 37.65
N ARG A 154 -27.17 15.00 38.72
CA ARG A 154 -28.26 15.95 38.99
C ARG A 154 -28.21 17.19 38.08
N ARG A 155 -27.03 17.54 37.55
CA ARG A 155 -26.80 18.75 36.74
C ARG A 155 -25.87 18.50 35.55
N PRO A 156 -26.18 17.54 34.65
CA PRO A 156 -25.26 17.11 33.60
C PRO A 156 -24.89 18.24 32.63
N PHE A 157 -25.82 19.14 32.33
CA PHE A 157 -25.60 20.23 31.37
C PHE A 157 -24.65 21.33 31.85
N PHE A 158 -24.47 21.50 33.17
CA PHE A 158 -23.50 22.45 33.70
C PHE A 158 -22.06 22.01 33.36
N HIS A 159 -21.78 20.72 33.46
CA HIS A 159 -20.49 20.11 33.12
C HIS A 159 -20.33 19.85 31.61
N GLY A 160 -21.38 20.05 30.81
CA GLY A 160 -21.37 19.86 29.37
C GLY A 160 -20.56 20.92 28.60
N TRP A 161 -20.48 22.16 29.09
CA TRP A 161 -19.71 23.24 28.44
C TRP A 161 -18.20 22.96 28.31
N PRO A 162 -17.49 22.60 29.39
CA PRO A 162 -16.08 22.23 29.28
C PRO A 162 -15.89 20.95 28.45
N MET A 163 -16.82 19.98 28.55
CA MET A 163 -16.80 18.78 27.70
C MET A 163 -16.82 19.12 26.21
N LEU A 164 -17.70 20.04 25.77
CA LEU A 164 -17.75 20.51 24.39
C LEU A 164 -16.43 21.15 23.96
N ALA A 165 -15.86 22.03 24.79
CA ALA A 165 -14.58 22.68 24.49
C ALA A 165 -13.46 21.64 24.30
N PHE A 166 -13.39 20.64 25.18
CA PHE A 166 -12.44 19.53 25.05
C PHE A 166 -12.66 18.73 23.78
N ALA A 167 -13.90 18.33 23.48
CA ALA A 167 -14.23 17.57 22.28
C ALA A 167 -13.82 18.32 21.00
N LEU A 168 -14.19 19.59 20.89
CA LEU A 168 -13.85 20.43 19.75
C LEU A 168 -12.33 20.57 19.59
N SER A 169 -11.62 20.95 20.65
CA SER A 169 -10.18 21.19 20.55
C SER A 169 -9.36 19.92 20.33
N ILE A 170 -9.73 18.80 20.95
CA ILE A 170 -9.03 17.54 20.75
C ILE A 170 -9.29 17.03 19.34
N SER A 171 -10.53 17.13 18.85
CA SER A 171 -10.86 16.82 17.47
C SER A 171 -10.07 17.69 16.49
N THR A 172 -9.99 19.00 16.72
CA THR A 172 -9.17 19.91 15.89
C THR A 172 -7.70 19.52 15.91
N GLY A 173 -7.13 19.20 17.09
CA GLY A 173 -5.73 18.76 17.20
C GLY A 173 -5.46 17.45 16.48
N ILE A 174 -6.38 16.48 16.55
CA ILE A 174 -6.29 15.20 15.84
C ILE A 174 -6.40 15.43 14.32
N ILE A 175 -7.33 16.27 13.85
CA ILE A 175 -7.47 16.61 12.43
C ILE A 175 -6.21 17.29 11.91
N ALA A 176 -5.73 18.30 12.62
CA ALA A 176 -4.51 19.04 12.31
C ALA A 176 -3.28 18.11 12.22
N GLY A 177 -3.14 17.19 13.19
CA GLY A 177 -2.04 16.23 13.23
C GLY A 177 -2.16 15.08 12.23
N SER A 178 -3.38 14.69 11.83
CA SER A 178 -3.61 13.52 10.99
C SER A 178 -3.67 13.85 9.50
N VAL A 179 -4.42 14.87 9.10
CA VAL A 179 -4.60 15.20 7.68
C VAL A 179 -3.26 15.55 7.02
N VAL A 180 -2.48 16.43 7.65
CA VAL A 180 -1.20 16.88 7.10
C VAL A 180 -0.19 15.74 7.02
N SER A 181 -0.04 14.96 8.09
CA SER A 181 0.94 13.87 8.12
C SER A 181 0.55 12.71 7.20
N THR A 182 -0.75 12.43 7.06
CA THR A 182 -1.24 11.40 6.14
C THR A 182 -1.04 11.81 4.68
N LEU A 183 -1.32 13.07 4.32
CA LEU A 183 -1.13 13.54 2.94
C LEU A 183 0.35 13.61 2.56
N GLU A 184 1.21 14.08 3.45
CA GLU A 184 2.67 14.10 3.26
C GLU A 184 3.20 12.68 3.05
N ARG A 185 2.82 11.76 3.93
CA ARG A 185 3.19 10.35 3.79
C ARG A 185 2.65 9.75 2.50
N SER A 186 1.38 9.96 2.19
CA SER A 186 0.74 9.38 1.00
C SER A 186 1.36 9.92 -0.29
N ALA A 187 1.73 11.20 -0.35
CA ALA A 187 2.43 11.77 -1.51
C ALA A 187 3.80 11.11 -1.71
N ASN A 188 4.58 10.93 -0.63
CA ASN A 188 5.87 10.25 -0.70
C ASN A 188 5.71 8.77 -1.08
N GLU A 189 4.75 8.07 -0.47
CA GLU A 189 4.46 6.66 -0.77
C GLU A 189 3.99 6.45 -2.22
N GLN A 190 3.26 7.41 -2.81
CA GLN A 190 2.91 7.38 -4.23
C GLN A 190 4.14 7.48 -5.13
N VAL A 191 5.11 8.35 -4.81
CA VAL A 191 6.35 8.43 -5.60
C VAL A 191 7.15 7.13 -5.49
N LEU A 192 7.25 6.57 -4.28
CA LEU A 192 7.90 5.28 -4.04
C LEU A 192 7.23 4.16 -4.85
N TYR A 193 5.91 4.12 -4.87
CA TYR A 193 5.14 3.12 -5.61
C TYR A 193 5.21 3.30 -7.12
N ASN A 194 5.07 4.53 -7.61
CA ASN A 194 5.05 4.82 -9.05
C ASN A 194 6.42 4.68 -9.71
N THR A 195 7.49 5.06 -9.02
CA THR A 195 8.87 4.89 -9.53
C THR A 195 9.37 3.46 -9.29
N GLY A 196 8.98 2.82 -8.19
CA GLY A 196 9.45 1.50 -7.79
C GLY A 196 10.88 1.51 -7.23
N ALA A 197 11.82 2.15 -7.91
CA ALA A 197 13.25 2.23 -7.58
C ALA A 197 13.72 3.67 -7.34
N ASP A 198 15.02 3.88 -7.05
CA ASP A 198 15.62 5.22 -7.08
C ASP A 198 15.76 5.72 -8.52
N ILE A 199 16.17 4.83 -9.42
CA ILE A 199 16.19 5.05 -10.86
C ILE A 199 15.38 3.95 -11.54
N HIS A 200 14.39 4.34 -12.35
CA HIS A 200 13.62 3.45 -13.20
C HIS A 200 13.80 3.85 -14.66
N VAL A 201 14.36 2.93 -15.44
CA VAL A 201 14.60 3.10 -16.87
C VAL A 201 13.56 2.30 -17.64
N MET A 202 12.79 2.98 -18.47
CA MET A 202 11.81 2.39 -19.38
C MET A 202 12.25 2.62 -20.82
N THR A 203 12.51 1.53 -21.52
CA THR A 203 12.91 1.59 -22.92
C THR A 203 11.66 1.52 -23.81
N THR A 204 11.54 2.43 -24.79
CA THR A 204 10.39 2.49 -25.72
C THR A 204 10.82 2.31 -27.18
N GLY A 205 9.99 1.65 -27.99
CA GLY A 205 10.18 1.51 -29.44
C GLY A 205 10.95 0.25 -29.86
N SER A 206 11.42 0.20 -31.12
CA SER A 206 12.15 -0.95 -31.70
C SER A 206 13.57 -1.14 -31.17
N THR A 207 14.09 -0.17 -30.42
CA THR A 207 15.33 -0.25 -29.60
C THR A 207 15.01 -0.46 -28.11
N GLY A 208 13.76 -0.81 -27.79
CA GLY A 208 13.20 -0.93 -26.44
C GLY A 208 13.66 -2.17 -25.68
N GLN A 209 14.97 -2.36 -25.58
CA GLN A 209 15.57 -3.52 -24.93
C GLN A 209 16.66 -3.05 -23.95
N VAL A 210 16.71 -3.69 -22.79
CA VAL A 210 17.82 -3.61 -21.84
C VAL A 210 18.78 -4.74 -22.19
N GLY A 211 19.80 -4.41 -23.01
CA GLY A 211 20.81 -5.37 -23.41
C GLY A 211 21.70 -5.78 -22.23
N ARG A 212 22.27 -6.98 -22.29
CA ARG A 212 23.17 -7.49 -21.23
C ARG A 212 24.38 -6.59 -21.00
N ASN A 213 24.97 -6.06 -22.08
CA ASN A 213 26.10 -5.13 -21.99
C ASN A 213 25.70 -3.81 -21.32
N GLN A 214 24.52 -3.28 -21.62
CA GLN A 214 24.02 -2.04 -21.00
C GLN A 214 23.70 -2.26 -19.52
N LEU A 215 23.12 -3.40 -19.16
CA LEU A 215 22.89 -3.77 -17.76
C LEU A 215 24.22 -3.89 -16.99
N ALA A 216 25.24 -4.52 -17.59
CA ALA A 216 26.57 -4.60 -16.99
C ALA A 216 27.21 -3.22 -16.81
N GLU A 217 27.12 -2.35 -17.82
CA GLU A 217 27.64 -0.99 -17.76
C GLU A 217 26.99 -0.17 -16.64
N VAL A 218 25.66 -0.30 -16.43
CA VAL A 218 24.98 0.35 -15.30
C VAL A 218 25.36 -0.27 -13.95
N ARG A 219 25.53 -1.59 -13.87
CA ARG A 219 25.99 -2.28 -12.64
C ARG A 219 27.40 -1.87 -12.24
N ASP A 220 28.25 -1.51 -13.20
CA ASP A 220 29.63 -1.08 -12.96
C ASP A 220 29.75 0.40 -12.55
N LEU A 221 28.66 1.18 -12.59
CA LEU A 221 28.67 2.56 -12.12
C LEU A 221 28.82 2.62 -10.60
N ALA A 222 29.78 3.39 -10.11
CA ALA A 222 30.10 3.48 -8.68
C ALA A 222 28.93 3.97 -7.79
N ALA A 223 28.00 4.72 -8.38
CA ALA A 223 26.83 5.25 -7.68
C ALA A 223 25.69 4.24 -7.51
N ILE A 224 25.69 3.15 -8.28
CA ILE A 224 24.65 2.13 -8.29
C ILE A 224 25.03 1.04 -7.28
N ASP A 225 24.10 0.67 -6.41
CA ASP A 225 24.27 -0.46 -5.48
C ASP A 225 23.80 -1.76 -6.14
N VAL A 226 22.53 -1.78 -6.56
CA VAL A 226 21.90 -2.91 -7.23
C VAL A 226 21.15 -2.41 -8.45
N ALA A 227 21.36 -3.06 -9.59
CA ALA A 227 20.55 -2.88 -10.79
C ALA A 227 20.00 -4.21 -11.28
N THR A 228 18.68 -4.25 -11.50
CA THR A 228 17.96 -5.45 -11.93
C THR A 228 17.14 -5.17 -13.19
N PRO A 229 17.15 -6.09 -14.18
CA PRO A 229 16.25 -6.01 -15.32
C PRO A 229 14.82 -6.39 -14.92
N ALA A 230 13.86 -5.92 -15.70
CA ALA A 230 12.47 -6.33 -15.64
C ALA A 230 11.87 -6.38 -17.05
N LEU A 231 10.89 -7.27 -17.25
CA LEU A 231 10.16 -7.42 -18.49
C LEU A 231 8.68 -7.16 -18.23
N ARG A 232 8.14 -6.09 -18.82
CA ARG A 232 6.70 -5.84 -18.86
C ARG A 232 6.14 -6.17 -20.24
N SER A 233 5.20 -7.11 -20.30
CA SER A 233 4.58 -7.53 -21.56
C SER A 233 3.08 -7.77 -21.39
N LYS A 234 2.31 -7.55 -22.46
CA LYS A 234 0.91 -7.96 -22.52
C LYS A 234 0.83 -9.38 -23.07
N THR A 235 0.16 -10.26 -22.34
CA THR A 235 0.07 -11.69 -22.62
C THR A 235 -1.36 -12.17 -22.42
N THR A 236 -1.69 -13.36 -22.93
CA THR A 236 -3.03 -13.95 -22.84
C THR A 236 -2.99 -15.28 -22.11
N VAL A 237 -4.04 -15.55 -21.33
CA VAL A 237 -4.25 -16.87 -20.70
C VAL A 237 -4.77 -17.87 -21.74
N GLY A 238 -4.16 -19.05 -21.77
CA GLY A 238 -4.48 -20.15 -22.68
C GLY A 238 -3.63 -20.16 -23.95
N THR A 239 -3.96 -21.07 -24.86
CA THR A 239 -3.21 -21.34 -26.09
C THR A 239 -3.82 -20.67 -27.34
N THR A 240 -4.90 -19.90 -27.16
CA THR A 240 -5.63 -19.26 -28.26
C THR A 240 -5.57 -17.74 -28.14
N SER A 241 -5.66 -17.05 -29.28
CA SER A 241 -5.73 -15.58 -29.34
C SER A 241 -7.02 -14.97 -28.77
N LYS A 242 -7.93 -15.80 -28.23
CA LYS A 242 -9.16 -15.38 -27.54
C LYS A 242 -9.04 -15.40 -26.01
N GLY A 243 -7.87 -15.77 -25.48
CA GLY A 243 -7.58 -15.77 -24.06
C GLY A 243 -7.76 -14.40 -23.40
N SER A 244 -8.04 -14.37 -22.10
CA SER A 244 -8.10 -13.14 -21.33
C SER A 244 -6.72 -12.47 -21.32
N LEU A 245 -6.67 -11.21 -21.76
CA LEU A 245 -5.45 -10.41 -21.82
C LEU A 245 -5.08 -9.89 -20.43
N PHE A 246 -3.81 -9.95 -20.07
CA PHE A 246 -3.28 -9.41 -18.82
C PHE A 246 -1.87 -8.85 -18.99
N THR A 247 -1.41 -8.08 -18.01
CA THR A 247 -0.04 -7.56 -17.94
C THR A 247 0.82 -8.53 -17.14
N LEU A 248 1.83 -9.12 -17.78
CA LEU A 248 2.87 -9.89 -17.12
C LEU A 248 4.06 -8.98 -16.82
N PHE A 249 4.47 -8.99 -15.56
CA PHE A 249 5.64 -8.28 -15.09
C PHE A 249 6.65 -9.28 -14.54
N ALA A 250 7.68 -9.59 -15.32
CA ALA A 250 8.73 -10.50 -14.92
C ALA A 250 9.88 -9.71 -14.28
N ILE A 251 10.30 -10.13 -13.09
CA ILE A 251 11.35 -9.48 -12.28
C ILE A 251 12.36 -10.51 -11.77
N ASP A 252 13.55 -10.07 -11.40
CA ASP A 252 14.47 -10.88 -10.57
C ASP A 252 13.95 -10.86 -9.12
N PRO A 253 13.46 -11.98 -8.56
CA PRO A 253 12.85 -11.95 -7.24
C PRO A 253 13.82 -11.65 -6.09
N ILE A 254 15.13 -11.81 -6.29
CA ILE A 254 16.15 -11.60 -5.27
C ILE A 254 16.61 -10.14 -5.28
N ASP A 255 17.02 -9.63 -6.44
CA ASP A 255 17.57 -8.28 -6.55
C ASP A 255 16.47 -7.21 -6.54
N PHE A 256 15.28 -7.49 -7.09
CA PHE A 256 14.17 -6.54 -7.06
C PHE A 256 13.72 -6.20 -5.64
N GLN A 257 13.87 -7.11 -4.68
CA GLN A 257 13.55 -6.84 -3.27
C GLN A 257 14.49 -5.83 -2.60
N LYS A 258 15.71 -5.65 -3.12
CA LYS A 258 16.67 -4.66 -2.61
C LYS A 258 16.40 -3.27 -3.16
N VAL A 259 15.80 -3.21 -4.35
CA VAL A 259 15.55 -1.96 -5.09
C VAL A 259 14.14 -1.41 -4.84
N ALA A 260 13.14 -2.30 -4.77
CA ALA A 260 11.74 -1.93 -4.70
C ALA A 260 11.26 -1.62 -3.27
N TRP A 261 10.37 -0.64 -3.14
CA TRP A 261 9.68 -0.36 -1.88
C TRP A 261 8.40 -1.20 -1.75
N PHE A 262 8.27 -1.89 -0.62
CA PHE A 262 7.12 -2.72 -0.30
C PHE A 262 6.45 -2.27 1.01
N ARG A 263 5.11 -2.37 1.05
CA ARG A 263 4.31 -2.10 2.24
C ARG A 263 3.56 -3.37 2.68
N GLY A 264 3.25 -3.47 3.98
CA GLY A 264 2.67 -4.68 4.56
C GLY A 264 1.27 -5.05 4.06
N ASP A 265 0.55 -4.12 3.45
CA ASP A 265 -0.81 -4.31 2.90
C ASP A 265 -0.82 -4.60 1.39
N PHE A 266 0.35 -4.80 0.77
CA PHE A 266 0.44 -5.15 -0.66
C PHE A 266 0.09 -6.62 -0.93
N SER A 267 0.22 -7.51 0.06
CA SER A 267 -0.20 -8.91 -0.06
C SER A 267 -1.71 -9.06 0.07
N GLY A 268 -2.29 -9.99 -0.73
CA GLY A 268 -3.69 -10.40 -0.60
C GLY A 268 -3.93 -11.41 0.53
N SER A 269 -2.85 -11.96 1.10
CA SER A 269 -2.87 -13.04 2.09
C SER A 269 -2.10 -12.67 3.37
N ASP A 270 -2.18 -13.55 4.38
CA ASP A 270 -1.41 -13.44 5.64
C ASP A 270 0.11 -13.53 5.43
N VAL A 271 0.55 -13.94 4.24
CA VAL A 271 1.96 -14.05 3.87
C VAL A 271 2.44 -12.68 3.37
N GLY A 272 3.45 -12.12 4.04
CA GLY A 272 4.01 -10.82 3.66
C GLY A 272 4.62 -10.82 2.24
N ILE A 273 4.53 -9.67 1.56
CA ILE A 273 4.93 -9.53 0.15
C ILE A 273 6.39 -9.95 -0.13
N HIS A 274 7.34 -9.68 0.77
CA HIS A 274 8.73 -10.15 0.63
C HIS A 274 8.82 -11.68 0.53
N GLN A 275 8.04 -12.41 1.32
CA GLN A 275 8.00 -13.87 1.26
C GLN A 275 7.32 -14.36 -0.01
N LEU A 276 6.34 -13.64 -0.54
CA LEU A 276 5.69 -13.97 -1.80
C LEU A 276 6.64 -13.80 -2.98
N VAL A 277 7.37 -12.69 -3.02
CA VAL A 277 8.38 -12.44 -4.05
C VAL A 277 9.49 -13.48 -3.96
N ASP A 278 10.00 -13.81 -2.76
CA ASP A 278 11.03 -14.85 -2.60
C ASP A 278 10.60 -16.22 -3.13
N ARG A 279 9.30 -16.55 -3.03
CA ARG A 279 8.73 -17.81 -3.54
C ARG A 279 8.58 -17.86 -5.06
N LEU A 280 8.75 -16.74 -5.77
CA LEU A 280 8.79 -16.71 -7.23
C LEU A 280 10.12 -17.29 -7.77
N ALA A 281 11.21 -17.19 -6.99
CA ALA A 281 12.53 -17.57 -7.45
C ALA A 281 12.62 -19.08 -7.80
N VAL A 282 12.94 -19.39 -9.05
CA VAL A 282 13.15 -20.78 -9.50
C VAL A 282 14.59 -21.21 -9.20
N ARG A 283 14.81 -21.82 -8.03
CA ARG A 283 16.16 -22.13 -7.53
C ARG A 283 16.73 -23.48 -7.98
N VAL A 284 15.88 -24.37 -8.51
CA VAL A 284 16.26 -25.74 -8.86
C VAL A 284 16.17 -25.88 -10.37
N VAL A 285 17.32 -25.75 -11.03
CA VAL A 285 17.51 -25.93 -12.48
C VAL A 285 18.20 -27.27 -12.73
N PRO A 286 17.96 -27.93 -13.89
CA PRO A 286 18.62 -29.19 -14.21
C PRO A 286 20.12 -28.97 -14.40
N GLU A 287 20.93 -29.94 -14.01
CA GLU A 287 22.38 -29.90 -14.25
C GLU A 287 22.65 -29.83 -15.76
N PRO A 288 23.31 -28.79 -16.29
CA PRO A 288 23.50 -28.59 -17.73
C PRO A 288 24.18 -29.77 -18.42
N ILE A 289 23.73 -30.13 -19.62
CA ILE A 289 24.43 -31.11 -20.47
C ILE A 289 25.30 -30.34 -21.44
N PHE A 290 26.62 -30.36 -21.20
CA PHE A 290 27.59 -29.68 -22.05
C PHE A 290 28.11 -30.60 -23.15
N LEU A 291 28.29 -30.03 -24.35
CA LEU A 291 29.06 -30.66 -25.41
C LEU A 291 30.57 -30.61 -25.05
N PRO A 292 31.35 -31.63 -25.44
CA PRO A 292 32.80 -31.58 -25.33
C PRO A 292 33.38 -30.34 -26.03
N PHE A 293 34.50 -29.84 -25.50
CA PHE A 293 35.25 -28.76 -26.15
C PHE A 293 35.65 -29.16 -27.58
N ASP A 294 35.64 -28.18 -28.48
CA ASP A 294 35.98 -28.36 -29.90
C ASP A 294 35.10 -29.38 -30.65
N THR A 295 33.85 -29.56 -30.23
CA THR A 295 32.85 -30.34 -30.99
C THR A 295 32.60 -29.73 -32.37
N THR A 296 32.78 -30.53 -33.42
CA THR A 296 32.56 -30.13 -34.82
C THR A 296 31.30 -30.72 -35.44
N GLU A 297 30.79 -31.82 -34.88
CA GLU A 297 29.64 -32.55 -35.41
C GLU A 297 28.89 -33.25 -34.28
N ILE A 298 27.56 -33.23 -34.33
CA ILE A 298 26.70 -34.04 -33.46
C ILE A 298 25.96 -35.07 -34.30
N SER A 299 25.78 -36.26 -33.75
CA SER A 299 25.02 -37.35 -34.36
C SER A 299 24.02 -37.96 -33.37
N ILE A 300 22.86 -38.36 -33.88
CA ILE A 300 21.79 -38.99 -33.09
C ILE A 300 21.09 -40.04 -33.93
N TRP A 301 20.66 -41.14 -33.31
CA TRP A 301 19.75 -42.10 -33.91
C TRP A 301 18.31 -41.65 -33.70
N ALA A 302 17.51 -41.68 -34.76
CA ALA A 302 16.14 -41.24 -34.68
C ALA A 302 15.21 -42.07 -35.57
N LYS A 303 13.95 -42.19 -35.13
CA LYS A 303 12.86 -42.81 -35.88
C LYS A 303 11.54 -42.10 -35.58
N SER A 304 10.69 -42.01 -36.59
CA SER A 304 9.33 -41.48 -36.47
C SER A 304 8.32 -42.59 -36.77
N ASP A 305 7.33 -42.78 -35.90
CA ASP A 305 6.29 -43.81 -36.04
C ASP A 305 4.88 -43.26 -35.72
N PRO A 306 4.00 -43.07 -36.73
CA PRO A 306 4.25 -43.27 -38.16
C PRO A 306 5.13 -42.17 -38.76
N VAL A 307 5.88 -42.50 -39.82
CA VAL A 307 6.74 -41.56 -40.55
C VAL A 307 5.89 -40.43 -41.13
N THR A 308 6.25 -39.20 -40.78
CA THR A 308 5.54 -38.00 -41.25
C THR A 308 6.40 -37.25 -42.27
N PRO A 309 5.90 -37.00 -43.50
CA PRO A 309 6.66 -36.26 -44.51
C PRO A 309 7.03 -34.85 -44.06
N ASN A 310 8.25 -34.41 -44.37
CA ASN A 310 8.81 -33.09 -44.00
C ASN A 310 8.82 -32.82 -42.49
N HIS A 311 8.82 -33.87 -41.67
CA HIS A 311 9.04 -33.75 -40.24
C HIS A 311 10.55 -33.73 -40.01
N GLU A 312 11.04 -32.65 -39.40
CA GLU A 312 12.47 -32.44 -39.13
C GLU A 312 12.79 -32.68 -37.65
N LEU A 313 13.99 -33.17 -37.37
CA LEU A 313 14.56 -33.28 -36.03
C LEU A 313 15.52 -32.12 -35.80
N TRP A 314 15.35 -31.38 -34.72
CA TRP A 314 16.19 -30.25 -34.34
C TRP A 314 16.76 -30.43 -32.94
N ILE A 315 17.96 -29.89 -32.73
CA ILE A 315 18.57 -29.78 -31.40
C ILE A 315 18.87 -28.31 -31.14
N VAL A 316 18.41 -27.80 -30.01
CA VAL A 316 18.68 -26.41 -29.61
C VAL A 316 19.88 -26.39 -28.67
N LEU A 317 20.89 -25.62 -29.07
CA LEU A 317 22.12 -25.40 -28.32
C LEU A 317 22.13 -23.99 -27.74
N ARG A 318 22.77 -23.82 -26.58
CA ARG A 318 23.04 -22.53 -25.97
C ARG A 318 24.54 -22.39 -25.78
N ASP A 319 25.12 -21.32 -26.30
CA ASP A 319 26.56 -21.09 -26.21
C ASP A 319 26.96 -20.42 -24.88
N GLY A 320 28.28 -20.22 -24.68
CA GLY A 320 28.84 -19.63 -23.47
C GLY A 320 28.52 -18.15 -23.28
N ILE A 321 28.01 -17.46 -24.31
CA ILE A 321 27.44 -16.11 -24.22
C ILE A 321 25.90 -16.13 -24.11
N ARG A 322 25.31 -17.32 -23.91
CA ARG A 322 23.88 -17.65 -23.81
C ARG A 322 23.04 -17.21 -25.00
N ASP A 323 23.59 -17.24 -26.21
CA ASP A 323 22.80 -17.17 -27.43
C ASP A 323 22.33 -18.59 -27.80
N THR A 324 21.09 -18.69 -28.27
CA THR A 324 20.49 -19.98 -28.66
C THR A 324 20.61 -20.23 -30.15
N HIS A 325 21.05 -21.43 -30.53
CA HIS A 325 21.24 -21.86 -31.91
C HIS A 325 20.42 -23.13 -32.17
N THR A 326 19.57 -23.10 -33.19
CA THR A 326 18.79 -24.28 -33.60
C THR A 326 19.56 -25.04 -34.68
N ILE A 327 19.99 -26.26 -34.37
CA ILE A 327 20.69 -27.14 -35.31
C ILE A 327 19.68 -28.09 -35.95
N ASN A 328 19.59 -28.04 -37.28
CA ASN A 328 18.74 -28.96 -38.04
C ASN A 328 19.48 -30.28 -38.27
N MET A 329 18.96 -31.36 -37.70
CA MET A 329 19.48 -32.72 -37.84
C MET A 329 18.90 -33.43 -39.07
N GLY A 330 18.09 -32.79 -39.90
CA GLY A 330 17.50 -33.39 -41.09
C GLY A 330 16.08 -33.92 -40.90
N THR A 331 15.54 -34.54 -41.95
CA THR A 331 14.16 -35.03 -42.02
C THR A 331 14.04 -36.50 -41.64
N PHE A 332 12.97 -36.88 -40.94
CA PHE A 332 12.70 -38.28 -40.61
C PHE A 332 12.49 -39.13 -41.88
N GLU A 333 13.21 -40.25 -41.94
CA GLU A 333 13.09 -41.27 -42.99
C GLU A 333 12.26 -42.49 -42.51
N ASP A 334 12.03 -43.44 -43.41
CA ASP A 334 11.37 -44.71 -43.04
C ASP A 334 12.34 -45.62 -42.28
N GLY A 335 11.91 -46.08 -41.10
CA GLY A 335 12.75 -46.85 -40.19
C GLY A 335 13.66 -45.99 -39.31
N TRP A 336 14.70 -46.63 -38.76
CA TRP A 336 15.75 -45.95 -37.99
C TRP A 336 16.80 -45.38 -38.92
N PHE A 337 17.21 -44.13 -38.69
CA PHE A 337 18.31 -43.52 -39.40
C PHE A 337 19.23 -42.80 -38.42
N LYS A 338 20.53 -42.89 -38.68
CA LYS A 338 21.56 -42.10 -38.00
C LYS A 338 21.71 -40.80 -38.76
N THR A 339 21.52 -39.69 -38.07
CA THR A 339 21.72 -38.38 -38.68
C THR A 339 22.82 -37.60 -37.98
N SER A 340 23.46 -36.71 -38.73
CA SER A 340 24.56 -35.88 -38.25
C SER A 340 24.45 -34.46 -38.76
N ALA A 341 24.86 -33.50 -37.93
CA ALA A 341 24.88 -32.09 -38.28
C ALA A 341 26.21 -31.46 -37.83
N ARG A 342 26.81 -30.67 -38.73
CA ARG A 342 28.01 -29.90 -38.42
C ARG A 342 27.67 -28.68 -37.58
N ILE A 343 28.47 -28.46 -36.55
CA ILE A 343 28.32 -27.35 -35.61
C ILE A 343 29.36 -26.28 -35.95
N SER A 344 28.97 -25.01 -35.81
CA SER A 344 29.92 -23.89 -35.91
C SER A 344 30.77 -23.79 -34.64
N ASN A 345 31.88 -23.07 -34.71
CA ASN A 345 32.70 -22.81 -33.52
C ASN A 345 32.01 -21.76 -32.63
N TYR A 346 31.15 -22.22 -31.72
CA TYR A 346 30.45 -21.38 -30.75
C TYR A 346 31.32 -21.09 -29.52
N PRO A 347 31.11 -19.93 -28.85
CA PRO A 347 31.72 -19.66 -27.55
C PRO A 347 31.42 -20.80 -26.56
N GLN A 348 32.46 -21.35 -25.94
CA GLN A 348 32.33 -22.43 -24.96
C GLN A 348 32.03 -21.87 -23.56
N PRO A 349 31.38 -22.64 -22.67
CA PRO A 349 30.82 -23.99 -22.89
C PRO A 349 29.51 -23.95 -23.70
N VAL A 350 29.25 -24.99 -24.50
CA VAL A 350 27.99 -25.15 -25.26
C VAL A 350 27.10 -26.17 -24.58
N GLU A 351 25.87 -25.79 -24.24
CA GLU A 351 24.86 -26.60 -23.57
C GLU A 351 23.77 -27.07 -24.55
N ILE A 352 23.25 -28.28 -24.37
CA ILE A 352 22.02 -28.75 -25.04
C ILE A 352 20.81 -28.39 -24.18
N THR A 353 19.90 -27.58 -24.71
CA THR A 353 18.74 -27.09 -23.96
C THR A 353 17.46 -27.87 -24.24
N SER A 354 17.23 -28.25 -25.50
CA SER A 354 16.04 -29.00 -25.89
C SER A 354 16.25 -29.82 -27.16
N ILE A 355 15.47 -30.91 -27.27
CA ILE A 355 15.38 -31.75 -28.48
C ILE A 355 13.99 -31.53 -29.05
N GLN A 356 13.95 -31.01 -30.26
CA GLN A 356 12.73 -30.53 -30.89
C GLN A 356 12.50 -31.24 -32.21
N THR A 357 11.28 -31.12 -32.69
CA THR A 357 10.91 -31.49 -34.02
C THR A 357 10.10 -30.37 -34.64
N PHE A 358 10.25 -30.21 -35.94
CA PHE A 358 9.55 -29.18 -36.68
C PHE A 358 8.74 -29.79 -37.81
N LEU A 359 7.48 -29.37 -37.89
CA LEU A 359 6.60 -29.71 -38.98
C LEU A 359 5.82 -28.45 -39.36
N LYS A 360 5.78 -28.11 -40.66
CA LYS A 360 5.06 -26.93 -41.14
C LYS A 360 3.54 -27.18 -41.15
N VAL A 361 2.91 -27.06 -39.98
CA VAL A 361 1.47 -27.24 -39.76
C VAL A 361 0.87 -26.12 -38.92
N GLY A 362 -0.46 -26.02 -38.93
CA GLY A 362 -1.19 -25.16 -37.99
C GLY A 362 -1.18 -25.70 -36.56
N PRO A 363 -1.59 -24.89 -35.57
CA PRO A 363 -1.54 -25.22 -34.15
C PRO A 363 -2.14 -26.59 -33.81
N ASP A 364 -3.34 -26.93 -34.32
CA ASP A 364 -4.05 -28.17 -33.95
C ASP A 364 -4.11 -29.20 -35.11
N SER A 365 -3.17 -29.06 -36.06
CA SER A 365 -3.16 -29.80 -37.33
C SER A 365 -1.97 -30.74 -37.45
N ALA A 366 -1.19 -30.92 -36.40
CA ALA A 366 -0.07 -31.85 -36.43
C ALA A 366 -0.60 -33.30 -36.35
N PRO A 367 -0.10 -34.24 -37.17
CA PRO A 367 -0.41 -35.65 -36.98
C PRO A 367 0.24 -36.15 -35.68
N PRO A 368 -0.47 -36.95 -34.86
CA PRO A 368 0.13 -37.63 -33.72
C PRO A 368 1.19 -38.60 -34.18
N THR A 369 2.34 -38.57 -33.52
CA THR A 369 3.52 -39.35 -33.91
C THR A 369 4.37 -39.67 -32.70
N ASN A 370 4.94 -40.86 -32.64
CA ASN A 370 5.99 -41.16 -31.69
C ASN A 370 7.35 -40.91 -32.34
N VAL A 371 8.19 -40.12 -31.69
CA VAL A 371 9.58 -39.91 -32.08
C VAL A 371 10.44 -40.70 -31.11
N LEU A 372 11.13 -41.69 -31.64
CA LEU A 372 12.10 -42.52 -30.93
C LEU A 372 13.48 -41.94 -31.21
N ILE A 373 14.25 -41.70 -30.16
CA ILE A 373 15.62 -41.20 -30.23
C ILE A 373 16.53 -42.06 -29.38
N ASP A 374 17.76 -42.21 -29.84
CA ASP A 374 18.79 -42.99 -29.18
C ASP A 374 20.18 -42.38 -29.41
N ASP A 375 21.08 -42.56 -28.45
CA ASP A 375 22.47 -42.09 -28.39
C ASP A 375 22.78 -40.77 -29.10
N LEU A 376 22.76 -39.67 -28.32
CA LEU A 376 23.34 -38.41 -28.79
C LEU A 376 24.86 -38.44 -28.58
N SER A 377 25.60 -38.36 -29.68
CA SER A 377 27.07 -38.36 -29.69
C SER A 377 27.64 -37.08 -30.30
N ALA A 378 28.79 -36.65 -29.81
CA ALA A 378 29.52 -35.47 -30.26
C ALA A 378 30.91 -35.87 -30.77
N THR A 379 31.26 -35.46 -31.99
CA THR A 379 32.57 -35.66 -32.60
C THR A 379 33.41 -34.39 -32.47
N THR A 380 34.55 -34.51 -31.79
CA THR A 380 35.51 -33.40 -31.60
C THR A 380 36.42 -33.23 -32.81
N SER A 381 37.12 -32.09 -32.88
CA SER A 381 38.09 -31.78 -33.95
C SER A 381 39.22 -32.81 -34.09
N SER A 382 39.51 -33.60 -33.04
CA SER A 382 40.48 -34.71 -33.07
C SER A 382 39.93 -35.96 -33.78
N GLY A 383 38.64 -35.99 -34.10
CA GLY A 383 37.91 -37.16 -34.61
C GLY A 383 37.42 -38.10 -33.51
N GLN A 384 37.63 -37.77 -32.23
CA GLN A 384 37.12 -38.58 -31.12
C GLN A 384 35.62 -38.35 -30.92
N GLN A 385 34.84 -39.44 -30.89
CA GLN A 385 33.43 -39.44 -30.54
C GLN A 385 33.22 -39.59 -29.04
N HIS A 386 32.32 -38.80 -28.49
CA HIS A 386 31.90 -38.83 -27.09
C HIS A 386 30.39 -39.03 -27.01
N LEU A 387 29.95 -39.96 -26.17
CA LEU A 387 28.55 -40.09 -25.81
C LEU A 387 28.14 -38.92 -24.92
N VAL A 388 27.05 -38.25 -25.26
CA VAL A 388 26.52 -37.07 -24.56
C VAL A 388 25.23 -37.41 -23.83
N ILE A 389 24.33 -38.16 -24.46
CA ILE A 389 23.06 -38.63 -23.87
C ILE A 389 22.79 -40.05 -24.35
N ASP A 390 22.55 -40.97 -23.42
CA ASP A 390 22.27 -42.40 -23.68
C ASP A 390 20.77 -42.76 -23.71
N PHE A 391 19.89 -41.92 -23.16
CA PHE A 391 18.45 -42.17 -23.02
C PHE A 391 18.06 -43.49 -22.29
N ASP A 392 18.95 -44.04 -21.46
CA ASP A 392 18.67 -45.26 -20.69
C ASP A 392 17.80 -45.00 -19.45
N ALA A 393 17.86 -43.79 -18.93
CA ALA A 393 17.02 -43.31 -17.84
C ALA A 393 16.15 -42.16 -18.32
N PRO A 394 14.94 -41.97 -17.77
CA PRO A 394 14.07 -40.86 -18.14
C PRO A 394 14.68 -39.47 -17.87
N GLU A 395 15.78 -39.40 -17.11
CA GLU A 395 16.43 -38.19 -16.62
C GLU A 395 15.41 -37.13 -16.15
N LEU A 396 15.57 -35.88 -16.60
CA LEU A 396 14.74 -34.72 -16.28
C LEU A 396 13.95 -34.24 -17.51
N TRP A 397 13.73 -35.10 -18.51
CA TRP A 397 13.08 -34.74 -19.76
C TRP A 397 11.56 -34.68 -19.63
N THR A 398 10.96 -33.61 -20.13
CA THR A 398 9.51 -33.42 -20.18
C THR A 398 9.08 -32.83 -21.52
N GLY A 399 7.80 -33.03 -21.86
CA GLY A 399 7.23 -32.59 -23.14
C GLY A 399 7.10 -31.07 -23.23
N LEU A 400 7.45 -30.50 -24.38
CA LEU A 400 7.19 -29.10 -24.69
C LEU A 400 5.67 -28.85 -24.80
N PRO A 401 5.13 -27.80 -24.16
CA PRO A 401 3.74 -27.42 -24.33
C PRO A 401 3.39 -27.05 -25.76
N SER A 402 2.15 -27.31 -26.15
CA SER A 402 1.62 -27.06 -27.48
C SER A 402 0.27 -26.35 -27.40
N ALA A 403 -0.38 -26.14 -28.55
CA ALA A 403 -1.69 -25.53 -28.62
C ALA A 403 -2.80 -26.33 -27.90
N GLU A 404 -2.60 -27.65 -27.71
CA GLU A 404 -3.50 -28.54 -26.96
C GLU A 404 -3.09 -28.68 -25.48
N GLY A 405 -2.13 -27.86 -25.04
CA GLY A 405 -1.63 -27.85 -23.67
C GLY A 405 -0.39 -28.72 -23.47
N GLU A 406 -0.40 -29.59 -22.47
CA GLU A 406 0.67 -30.57 -22.24
C GLU A 406 0.33 -31.91 -22.92
N ASP A 407 0.41 -31.92 -24.26
CA ASP A 407 0.09 -33.10 -25.09
C ASP A 407 1.33 -33.87 -25.60
N ALA A 408 2.53 -33.38 -25.30
CA ALA A 408 3.79 -34.09 -25.51
C ALA A 408 4.23 -34.81 -24.23
N ARG A 409 4.72 -36.04 -24.34
CA ARG A 409 5.22 -36.83 -23.20
C ARG A 409 6.53 -37.52 -23.54
N PHE A 410 7.43 -37.61 -22.56
CA PHE A 410 8.66 -38.38 -22.66
C PHE A 410 8.59 -39.63 -21.78
N THR A 411 9.04 -40.76 -22.31
CA THR A 411 9.13 -42.05 -21.61
C THR A 411 10.31 -42.83 -22.15
N ILE A 412 10.90 -43.72 -21.34
CA ILE A 412 11.88 -44.69 -21.84
C ILE A 412 11.17 -45.97 -22.26
N THR A 413 11.55 -46.53 -23.39
CA THR A 413 11.04 -47.80 -23.94
C THR A 413 12.22 -48.74 -24.22
N PRO A 414 12.07 -50.08 -24.17
CA PRO A 414 13.20 -50.97 -24.44
C PRO A 414 13.81 -50.78 -25.83
N GLU A 415 15.13 -50.86 -25.90
CA GLU A 415 15.90 -50.73 -27.14
C GLU A 415 15.67 -51.93 -28.11
N PRO A 416 15.42 -51.67 -29.40
CA PRO A 416 15.44 -52.70 -30.45
C PRO A 416 16.85 -53.25 -30.70
N GLU A 417 16.98 -54.51 -31.11
CA GLU A 417 18.29 -55.11 -31.43
C GLU A 417 19.00 -54.37 -32.60
N GLY A 418 20.23 -53.91 -32.36
CA GLY A 418 21.16 -53.43 -33.39
C GLY A 418 21.24 -51.91 -33.59
N ILE A 419 20.85 -51.11 -32.60
CA ILE A 419 20.89 -49.63 -32.64
C ILE A 419 22.04 -49.08 -31.78
N SER A 420 22.39 -49.78 -30.69
CA SER A 420 23.55 -49.54 -29.81
C SER A 420 24.77 -50.42 -30.11
N GLY A 421 25.92 -50.02 -29.54
CA GLY A 421 27.18 -50.78 -29.48
C GLY A 421 28.30 -50.32 -30.43
N GLU A 422 28.22 -49.12 -31.00
CA GLU A 422 29.26 -48.53 -31.85
C GLU A 422 30.29 -47.70 -31.06
N ILE A 423 29.94 -47.19 -29.88
CA ILE A 423 30.76 -46.25 -29.08
C ILE A 423 31.14 -46.87 -27.72
N GLU A 424 32.29 -46.53 -27.14
CA GLU A 424 32.71 -47.01 -25.81
C GLU A 424 31.80 -46.39 -24.72
N GLY A 425 30.96 -47.20 -24.06
CA GLY A 425 29.95 -46.76 -23.06
C GLY A 425 28.48 -46.99 -23.48
N ASP A 426 28.27 -47.35 -24.74
CA ASP A 426 27.02 -47.57 -25.48
C ASP A 426 26.39 -48.96 -25.19
N ALA A 427 26.40 -49.41 -23.94
CA ALA A 427 25.79 -50.69 -23.55
C ALA A 427 24.45 -50.43 -22.85
N GLY A 428 23.53 -49.78 -23.57
CA GLY A 428 22.22 -49.40 -23.08
C GLY A 428 21.18 -50.51 -23.21
N THR A 429 20.01 -50.26 -22.64
CA THR A 429 18.82 -51.13 -22.76
C THR A 429 17.54 -50.36 -23.08
N GLY A 430 17.60 -49.02 -23.11
CA GLY A 430 16.44 -48.14 -23.30
C GLY A 430 16.66 -47.10 -24.38
N ILE A 431 15.55 -46.65 -24.97
CA ILE A 431 15.49 -45.55 -25.93
C ILE A 431 14.51 -44.47 -25.45
N GLY A 432 14.79 -43.24 -25.83
CA GLY A 432 13.90 -42.11 -25.58
C GLY A 432 12.68 -42.16 -26.50
N LYS A 433 11.48 -42.29 -25.94
CA LYS A 433 10.21 -42.18 -26.66
C LYS A 433 9.51 -40.86 -26.33
N ILE A 434 9.42 -40.00 -27.34
CA ILE A 434 8.66 -38.77 -27.33
C ILE A 434 7.31 -39.02 -28.00
N SER A 435 6.23 -39.09 -27.22
CA SER A 435 4.87 -39.14 -27.75
C SER A 435 4.37 -37.73 -28.04
N LEU A 436 4.17 -37.41 -29.32
CA LEU A 436 3.68 -36.11 -29.79
C LEU A 436 2.19 -36.18 -30.09
N GLY A 437 1.42 -35.27 -29.49
CA GLY A 437 0.01 -35.09 -29.78
C GLY A 437 -0.27 -34.33 -31.08
N ARG A 438 -1.50 -33.81 -31.17
CA ARG A 438 -1.99 -33.06 -32.34
C ARG A 438 -1.61 -31.58 -32.30
N GLY A 439 -1.32 -31.07 -31.11
CA GLY A 439 -0.95 -29.69 -30.91
C GLY A 439 0.49 -29.42 -31.36
N SER A 440 0.72 -28.19 -31.79
CA SER A 440 2.05 -27.67 -32.12
C SER A 440 2.12 -26.20 -31.74
N ASN A 441 3.33 -25.75 -31.39
CA ASN A 441 3.60 -24.34 -31.20
C ASN A 441 4.34 -23.82 -32.44
N GLN A 442 3.60 -23.22 -33.39
CA GLN A 442 4.15 -22.77 -34.68
C GLN A 442 4.91 -23.88 -35.43
N GLY A 443 4.43 -25.12 -35.31
CA GLY A 443 5.06 -26.30 -35.90
C GLY A 443 6.15 -26.97 -35.05
N ILE A 444 6.55 -26.36 -33.92
CA ILE A 444 7.53 -26.92 -32.98
C ILE A 444 6.82 -27.84 -31.99
N ARG A 445 7.41 -29.00 -31.75
CA ARG A 445 7.02 -29.99 -30.73
C ARG A 445 8.29 -30.69 -30.23
N GLY A 446 8.33 -31.22 -29.01
CA GLY A 446 9.53 -31.93 -28.55
C GLY A 446 9.61 -32.06 -27.04
N ILE A 447 10.85 -32.07 -26.54
CA ILE A 447 11.16 -32.22 -25.13
C ILE A 447 12.23 -31.23 -24.69
N TYR A 448 12.22 -30.90 -23.39
CA TYR A 448 13.23 -30.09 -22.73
C TYR A 448 13.46 -30.62 -21.32
N ARG A 449 14.51 -30.13 -20.65
CA ARG A 449 14.87 -30.58 -19.31
C ARG A 449 14.25 -29.69 -18.24
N ARG A 450 13.67 -30.30 -17.21
CA ARG A 450 13.03 -29.63 -16.07
C ARG A 450 13.36 -30.39 -14.79
N ALA A 451 13.99 -29.71 -13.81
CA ALA A 451 14.43 -30.36 -12.57
C ALA A 451 13.32 -30.59 -11.52
N VAL A 452 12.25 -29.80 -11.56
CA VAL A 452 11.12 -29.92 -10.62
C VAL A 452 9.86 -30.08 -11.44
N ASP A 453 9.01 -31.04 -11.10
CA ASP A 453 7.70 -31.21 -11.74
C ASP A 453 6.68 -30.16 -11.24
N ARG A 454 7.02 -28.89 -11.45
CA ARG A 454 6.21 -27.73 -11.08
C ARG A 454 6.32 -26.67 -12.19
N PRO A 455 5.20 -26.09 -12.65
CA PRO A 455 5.23 -24.96 -13.57
C PRO A 455 5.89 -23.73 -12.95
N ILE A 456 6.15 -22.72 -13.78
CA ILE A 456 6.78 -21.48 -13.30
C ILE A 456 5.82 -20.77 -12.33
N PRO A 457 6.24 -20.50 -11.08
CA PRO A 457 5.40 -19.87 -10.08
C PRO A 457 5.15 -18.40 -10.41
N MET A 458 3.91 -17.95 -10.25
CA MET A 458 3.53 -16.54 -10.42
C MET A 458 2.62 -16.07 -9.28
N ILE A 459 2.63 -14.79 -8.97
CA ILE A 459 1.63 -14.13 -8.11
C ILE A 459 0.75 -13.25 -8.98
N ALA A 460 -0.54 -13.11 -8.64
CA ALA A 460 -1.47 -12.39 -9.50
C ALA A 460 -2.44 -11.51 -8.72
N SER A 461 -3.01 -10.49 -9.36
CA SER A 461 -4.03 -9.65 -8.74
C SER A 461 -5.35 -10.39 -8.57
N GLU A 462 -6.19 -9.94 -7.63
CA GLU A 462 -7.55 -10.46 -7.47
C GLU A 462 -8.38 -10.31 -8.76
N ILE A 463 -8.24 -9.17 -9.45
CA ILE A 463 -8.89 -8.92 -10.74
C ILE A 463 -8.45 -9.93 -11.82
N PHE A 464 -7.18 -10.34 -11.81
CA PHE A 464 -6.71 -11.40 -12.71
C PHE A 464 -7.41 -12.73 -12.42
N MET A 465 -7.52 -13.10 -11.15
CA MET A 465 -8.19 -14.34 -10.75
C MET A 465 -9.67 -14.34 -11.15
N ASP A 466 -10.37 -13.24 -10.91
CA ASP A 466 -11.80 -13.10 -11.22
C ASP A 466 -12.08 -13.12 -12.74
N GLN A 467 -11.24 -12.48 -13.55
CA GLN A 467 -11.45 -12.41 -15.00
C GLN A 467 -11.00 -13.65 -15.76
N THR A 468 -9.99 -14.35 -15.27
CA THR A 468 -9.44 -15.54 -15.94
C THR A 468 -10.06 -16.84 -15.43
N GLY A 469 -10.60 -16.83 -14.21
CA GLY A 469 -11.15 -18.01 -13.55
C GLY A 469 -10.11 -19.08 -13.19
N VAL A 470 -8.81 -18.75 -13.23
CA VAL A 470 -7.75 -19.69 -12.86
C VAL A 470 -7.76 -19.93 -11.34
N GLY A 471 -7.34 -21.13 -10.92
CA GLY A 471 -7.27 -21.49 -9.50
C GLY A 471 -5.88 -21.30 -8.93
N ILE A 472 -5.79 -20.98 -7.64
CA ILE A 472 -4.52 -20.98 -6.89
C ILE A 472 -3.94 -22.41 -6.88
N LYS A 473 -2.64 -22.53 -7.15
CA LYS A 473 -1.87 -23.78 -7.24
C LYS A 473 -2.43 -24.77 -8.26
N ARG A 474 -2.99 -24.24 -9.36
CA ARG A 474 -3.39 -25.04 -10.53
C ARG A 474 -2.52 -24.63 -11.72
N PRO A 475 -1.89 -25.59 -12.41
CA PRO A 475 -1.13 -25.32 -13.63
C PRO A 475 -2.07 -24.84 -14.74
N PHE A 476 -1.60 -23.88 -15.53
CA PHE A 476 -2.23 -23.44 -16.77
C PHE A 476 -1.16 -22.88 -17.71
N ILE A 477 -1.57 -22.51 -18.91
CA ILE A 477 -0.65 -22.02 -19.94
C ILE A 477 -0.94 -20.56 -20.23
N ILE A 478 0.12 -19.79 -20.46
CA ILE A 478 0.07 -18.43 -20.96
C ILE A 478 0.80 -18.35 -22.30
N ASP A 479 0.35 -17.45 -23.17
CA ASP A 479 0.98 -17.18 -24.45
C ASP A 479 1.82 -15.90 -24.37
N ILE A 480 3.15 -16.08 -24.39
CA ILE A 480 4.12 -14.99 -24.45
C ILE A 480 4.69 -14.92 -25.86
N GLN A 481 4.19 -13.96 -26.64
CA GLN A 481 4.65 -13.74 -28.02
C GLN A 481 4.60 -15.00 -28.89
N GLY A 482 3.53 -15.79 -28.81
CA GLY A 482 3.37 -17.03 -29.54
C GLY A 482 4.18 -18.20 -28.97
N VAL A 483 4.64 -18.11 -27.71
CA VAL A 483 5.28 -19.22 -26.98
C VAL A 483 4.44 -19.60 -25.78
N PHE A 484 4.08 -20.88 -25.70
CA PHE A 484 3.23 -21.41 -24.64
C PHE A 484 4.05 -21.77 -23.40
N VAL A 485 3.87 -21.01 -22.33
CA VAL A 485 4.61 -21.15 -21.08
C VAL A 485 3.69 -21.71 -19.98
N PRO A 486 4.08 -22.82 -19.33
CA PRO A 486 3.30 -23.41 -18.24
C PRO A 486 3.62 -22.66 -16.94
N VAL A 487 2.57 -22.14 -16.30
CA VAL A 487 2.65 -21.32 -15.09
C VAL A 487 1.62 -21.76 -14.05
N GLU A 488 1.82 -21.36 -12.80
CA GLU A 488 0.84 -21.55 -11.73
C GLU A 488 0.78 -20.37 -10.77
N VAL A 489 -0.44 -19.92 -10.42
CA VAL A 489 -0.60 -18.86 -9.42
C VAL A 489 -0.38 -19.42 -8.03
N ILE A 490 0.67 -18.97 -7.33
CA ILE A 490 0.98 -19.44 -5.97
C ILE A 490 0.15 -18.75 -4.90
N GLU A 491 -0.18 -17.46 -5.10
CA GLU A 491 -0.93 -16.61 -4.16
C GLU A 491 -1.40 -15.32 -4.84
N THR A 492 -2.31 -14.58 -4.20
CA THR A 492 -2.81 -13.28 -4.69
C THR A 492 -2.11 -12.07 -4.07
N ILE A 493 -2.08 -10.98 -4.82
CA ILE A 493 -1.56 -9.67 -4.40
C ILE A 493 -2.60 -8.57 -4.63
N LYS A 494 -2.55 -7.52 -3.81
CA LYS A 494 -3.39 -6.33 -3.96
C LYS A 494 -2.68 -5.25 -4.75
N TYR A 495 -1.42 -4.99 -4.41
CA TYR A 495 -0.62 -3.92 -5.00
C TYR A 495 0.80 -4.42 -5.28
N PHE A 496 1.42 -3.87 -6.32
CA PHE A 496 2.79 -4.16 -6.68
C PHE A 496 3.43 -2.92 -7.30
N PRO A 497 4.65 -2.51 -6.91
CA PRO A 497 5.25 -1.26 -7.38
C PRO A 497 5.21 -1.12 -8.90
N THR A 498 4.90 0.09 -9.38
CA THR A 498 4.74 0.49 -10.78
C THR A 498 3.54 -0.13 -11.53
N LEU A 499 2.71 -0.94 -10.86
CA LEU A 499 1.52 -1.55 -11.44
C LEU A 499 0.23 -1.01 -10.84
N ASP A 500 -0.77 -0.81 -11.68
CA ASP A 500 -2.11 -0.42 -11.26
C ASP A 500 -3.07 -1.62 -11.38
N PRO A 501 -3.50 -2.23 -10.25
CA PRO A 501 -4.40 -3.38 -10.27
C PRO A 501 -5.80 -3.05 -10.78
N GLU A 502 -6.29 -1.81 -10.62
CA GLU A 502 -7.65 -1.42 -11.04
C GLU A 502 -7.73 -1.22 -12.56
N SER A 503 -6.61 -0.85 -13.19
CA SER A 503 -6.56 -0.60 -14.64
C SER A 503 -6.63 -1.88 -15.49
N ALA A 504 -6.00 -2.97 -15.04
CA ALA A 504 -5.90 -4.22 -15.80
C ALA A 504 -5.51 -5.42 -14.91
N PRO A 505 -5.91 -6.65 -15.29
CA PRO A 505 -5.34 -7.87 -14.74
C PRO A 505 -3.81 -7.87 -14.80
N LEU A 506 -3.17 -8.23 -13.70
CA LEU A 506 -1.70 -8.25 -13.61
C LEU A 506 -1.19 -9.52 -12.93
N ALA A 507 0.05 -9.84 -13.25
CA ALA A 507 0.76 -11.02 -12.78
C ALA A 507 2.26 -10.72 -12.68
N VAL A 508 2.91 -11.24 -11.64
CA VAL A 508 4.35 -11.12 -11.42
C VAL A 508 5.00 -12.49 -11.38
N VAL A 509 6.14 -12.62 -12.04
CA VAL A 509 6.87 -13.88 -12.23
C VAL A 509 8.38 -13.64 -12.21
N ASP A 510 9.16 -14.71 -12.07
CA ASP A 510 10.61 -14.68 -12.23
C ASP A 510 11.01 -14.42 -13.70
N ILE A 511 11.82 -13.40 -13.93
CA ILE A 511 12.30 -13.00 -15.26
C ILE A 511 13.18 -14.05 -15.91
N ASP A 512 14.11 -14.65 -15.15
CA ASP A 512 15.06 -15.61 -15.69
C ASP A 512 14.31 -16.88 -16.09
N ALA A 513 13.34 -17.32 -15.27
CA ALA A 513 12.50 -18.47 -15.58
C ALA A 513 11.70 -18.27 -16.89
N ILE A 514 11.13 -17.09 -17.11
CA ILE A 514 10.38 -16.79 -18.35
C ILE A 514 11.30 -16.70 -19.55
N ILE A 515 12.40 -15.95 -19.46
CA ILE A 515 13.33 -15.77 -20.58
C ILE A 515 13.94 -17.12 -20.96
N ASP A 516 14.46 -17.87 -19.98
CA ASP A 516 15.07 -19.18 -20.24
C ASP A 516 14.05 -20.14 -20.88
N PHE A 517 12.80 -20.13 -20.44
CA PHE A 517 11.77 -20.98 -21.04
C PHE A 517 11.40 -20.57 -22.47
N VAL A 518 11.24 -19.27 -22.74
CA VAL A 518 10.90 -18.79 -24.09
C VAL A 518 12.04 -19.06 -25.08
N GLU A 519 13.27 -18.89 -24.62
CA GLU A 519 14.47 -19.18 -25.41
C GLU A 519 14.66 -20.66 -25.71
N LEU A 520 14.03 -21.60 -24.96
CA LEU A 520 14.04 -23.03 -25.32
C LEU A 520 13.57 -23.25 -26.74
N GLY A 521 12.59 -22.47 -27.23
CA GLY A 521 12.05 -22.57 -28.58
C GLY A 521 13.02 -22.18 -29.71
N GLY A 522 14.21 -21.65 -29.40
CA GLY A 522 15.31 -21.39 -30.34
C GLY A 522 15.05 -20.37 -31.45
N ARG A 523 13.88 -19.72 -31.49
CA ARG A 523 13.44 -18.81 -32.56
C ARG A 523 13.14 -17.38 -32.12
N ARG A 524 12.94 -17.15 -30.82
CA ARG A 524 12.58 -15.84 -30.27
C ARG A 524 13.47 -15.53 -29.07
N ASN A 525 14.08 -14.36 -29.11
CA ASN A 525 14.77 -13.80 -27.96
C ASN A 525 13.86 -12.76 -27.33
N VAL A 526 13.55 -12.94 -26.06
CA VAL A 526 12.81 -11.97 -25.27
C VAL A 526 13.81 -11.24 -24.40
N THR A 527 13.99 -9.96 -24.66
CA THR A 527 14.86 -9.09 -23.88
C THR A 527 14.04 -8.28 -22.89
N PRO A 528 14.55 -8.01 -21.68
CA PRO A 528 13.93 -7.08 -20.74
C PRO A 528 13.75 -5.70 -21.37
N ASN A 529 12.73 -4.95 -20.96
CA ASN A 529 12.44 -3.60 -21.46
C ASN A 529 12.46 -2.52 -20.37
N GLU A 530 12.64 -2.93 -19.12
CA GLU A 530 12.76 -2.05 -17.96
C GLU A 530 14.01 -2.40 -17.15
N LEU A 531 14.58 -1.41 -16.47
CA LEU A 531 15.69 -1.56 -15.53
C LEU A 531 15.40 -0.75 -14.28
N PHE A 532 15.58 -1.37 -13.12
CA PHE A 532 15.38 -0.77 -11.81
C PHE A 532 16.72 -0.74 -11.09
N ALA A 533 17.12 0.41 -10.56
CA ALA A 533 18.37 0.56 -9.83
C ALA A 533 18.21 1.33 -8.50
N SER A 534 18.91 0.85 -7.48
CA SER A 534 19.09 1.55 -6.20
C SER A 534 20.42 2.29 -6.17
N LEU A 535 20.45 3.40 -5.45
CA LEU A 535 21.64 4.22 -5.26
C LEU A 535 22.32 3.93 -3.92
N ASN A 536 23.65 4.04 -3.88
CA ASN A 536 24.38 4.16 -2.63
C ASN A 536 24.12 5.57 -2.03
N GLU A 537 23.45 5.69 -0.87
CA GLU A 537 23.18 7.00 -0.20
C GLU A 537 24.47 7.81 0.14
N PRO A 538 24.46 9.16 0.32
CA PRO A 538 23.61 10.21 -0.26
C PRO A 538 24.38 11.51 -0.65
N ASP A 539 25.63 11.45 -1.15
CA ASP A 539 26.47 12.66 -1.38
C ASP A 539 26.70 13.03 -2.87
N LEU A 540 26.21 12.20 -3.80
CA LEU A 540 26.29 12.48 -5.23
C LEU A 540 25.02 13.17 -5.71
N SER A 541 25.17 14.21 -6.52
CA SER A 541 24.01 14.88 -7.12
C SER A 541 23.29 13.89 -8.03
N THR A 542 22.01 13.59 -7.75
CA THR A 542 21.21 12.65 -8.56
C THR A 542 21.17 13.02 -10.04
N VAL A 543 21.35 14.31 -10.34
CA VAL A 543 21.45 14.84 -11.70
C VAL A 543 22.63 14.24 -12.48
N GLU A 544 23.78 14.05 -11.83
CA GLU A 544 24.98 13.50 -12.47
C GLU A 544 24.84 12.00 -12.73
N ILE A 545 24.25 11.26 -11.78
CA ILE A 545 23.98 9.82 -11.92
C ILE A 545 22.93 9.57 -13.03
N VAL A 546 21.85 10.36 -13.07
CA VAL A 546 20.84 10.26 -14.14
C VAL A 546 21.47 10.55 -15.51
N LYS A 547 22.48 11.42 -15.57
CA LYS A 547 23.22 11.68 -16.80
C LYS A 547 24.09 10.49 -17.22
N GLU A 548 24.81 9.86 -16.29
CA GLU A 548 25.57 8.63 -16.55
C GLU A 548 24.67 7.50 -17.07
N VAL A 549 23.52 7.27 -16.42
CA VAL A 549 22.54 6.27 -16.87
C VAL A 549 21.95 6.65 -18.25
N ARG A 550 21.76 7.93 -18.53
CA ARG A 550 21.29 8.43 -19.84
C ARG A 550 22.32 8.24 -20.94
N ASP A 551 23.61 8.29 -20.63
CA ASP A 551 24.67 8.04 -21.61
C ASP A 551 24.64 6.58 -22.08
N VAL A 552 24.31 5.64 -21.19
CA VAL A 552 24.04 4.22 -21.54
C VAL A 552 22.71 4.05 -22.28
N PHE A 553 21.65 4.70 -21.80
CA PHE A 553 20.28 4.58 -22.32
C PHE A 553 19.76 5.85 -22.99
N ARG A 554 20.34 6.20 -24.14
CA ARG A 554 20.13 7.49 -24.83
C ARG A 554 18.68 7.80 -25.24
N LEU A 555 17.86 6.77 -25.48
CA LEU A 555 16.47 6.87 -25.94
C LEU A 555 15.44 6.40 -24.91
N ALA A 556 15.88 5.99 -23.72
CA ALA A 556 14.98 5.52 -22.69
C ALA A 556 14.34 6.69 -21.93
N ARG A 557 13.12 6.47 -21.45
CA ARG A 557 12.56 7.30 -20.39
C ARG A 557 13.23 6.90 -19.08
N ILE A 558 13.76 7.87 -18.36
CA ILE A 558 14.40 7.66 -17.07
C ILE A 558 13.59 8.45 -16.06
N ASP A 559 12.97 7.74 -15.13
CA ASP A 559 12.28 8.32 -14.00
C ASP A 559 13.20 8.23 -12.77
N SER A 560 13.50 9.38 -12.18
CA SER A 560 14.26 9.48 -10.93
C SER A 560 13.32 9.72 -9.76
N ARG A 561 13.47 8.94 -8.70
CA ARG A 561 12.69 9.09 -7.46
C ARG A 561 12.89 10.47 -6.85
N SER A 562 14.12 10.98 -6.80
CA SER A 562 14.39 12.29 -6.20
C SER A 562 13.74 13.40 -7.01
N GLU A 563 13.82 13.33 -8.34
CA GLU A 563 13.19 14.30 -9.23
C GLU A 563 11.66 14.25 -9.13
N GLN A 564 11.07 13.05 -8.99
CA GLN A 564 9.63 12.92 -8.75
C GLN A 564 9.21 13.46 -7.38
N ILE A 565 9.99 13.24 -6.32
CA ILE A 565 9.71 13.83 -5.00
C ILE A 565 9.74 15.36 -5.09
N ASP A 566 10.77 15.93 -5.74
CA ASP A 566 10.92 17.38 -5.90
C ASP A 566 9.85 18.01 -6.81
N SER A 567 9.33 17.26 -7.78
CA SER A 567 8.28 17.69 -8.71
C SER A 567 6.85 17.35 -8.25
N THR A 568 6.70 16.60 -7.15
CA THR A 568 5.38 16.24 -6.60
C THR A 568 4.65 17.49 -6.09
N PHE A 569 3.33 17.50 -6.26
CA PHE A 569 2.43 18.64 -6.02
C PHE A 569 2.51 19.26 -4.61
N VAL A 570 3.09 18.55 -3.63
CA VAL A 570 3.32 19.11 -2.30
C VAL A 570 4.63 19.87 -2.29
N ASP A 571 4.60 21.05 -2.95
CA ASP A 571 5.66 22.06 -2.84
C ASP A 571 6.09 22.12 -1.37
N PRO A 572 7.39 21.97 -1.03
CA PRO A 572 7.87 22.05 0.34
C PRO A 572 7.35 23.29 1.07
N ILE A 573 7.07 24.36 0.33
CA ILE A 573 6.44 25.59 0.81
C ILE A 573 4.96 25.37 1.20
N ALA A 574 4.19 24.63 0.39
CA ALA A 574 2.81 24.28 0.68
C ALA A 574 2.70 23.32 1.88
N VAL A 575 3.56 22.29 1.95
CA VAL A 575 3.66 21.38 3.12
C VAL A 575 3.98 22.19 4.38
N ALA A 576 5.00 23.06 4.31
CA ALA A 576 5.40 23.89 5.43
C ALA A 576 4.27 24.86 5.83
N GLY A 577 3.52 25.40 4.85
CA GLY A 577 2.32 26.20 5.06
C GLY A 577 1.26 25.45 5.86
N TRP A 578 0.90 24.23 5.44
CA TRP A 578 -0.14 23.42 6.09
C TRP A 578 0.28 22.95 7.49
N ARG A 579 1.53 22.50 7.65
CA ARG A 579 2.09 22.17 8.97
C ARG A 579 2.07 23.39 9.90
N GLY A 580 2.48 24.56 9.44
CA GLY A 580 2.44 25.79 10.24
C GLY A 580 1.01 26.19 10.63
N MET A 581 0.06 26.14 9.68
CA MET A 581 -1.36 26.38 9.97
C MET A 581 -1.92 25.39 10.99
N SER A 582 -1.54 24.12 10.91
CA SER A 582 -1.97 23.06 11.84
C SER A 582 -1.49 23.32 13.29
N ILE A 583 -0.26 23.80 13.45
CA ILE A 583 0.30 24.19 14.74
C ILE A 583 -0.47 25.38 15.31
N ILE A 584 -0.68 26.43 14.50
CA ILE A 584 -1.41 27.63 14.92
C ILE A 584 -2.85 27.29 15.30
N ALA A 585 -3.55 26.51 14.48
CA ALA A 585 -4.92 26.07 14.75
C ALA A 585 -5.00 25.29 16.07
N THR A 586 -4.03 24.41 16.33
CA THR A 586 -3.93 23.65 17.59
C THR A 586 -3.69 24.58 18.80
N ILE A 587 -2.81 25.58 18.66
CA ILE A 587 -2.56 26.58 19.72
C ILE A 587 -3.83 27.39 20.00
N VAL A 588 -4.52 27.87 18.96
CA VAL A 588 -5.76 28.65 19.09
C VAL A 588 -6.86 27.80 19.75
N ALA A 589 -7.04 26.55 19.30
CA ALA A 589 -7.98 25.61 19.90
C ALA A 589 -7.66 25.36 21.38
N GLY A 590 -6.37 25.16 21.70
CA GLY A 590 -5.87 25.06 23.06
C GLY A 590 -6.27 26.28 23.89
N LEU A 591 -5.95 27.50 23.43
CA LEU A 591 -6.28 28.75 24.13
C LEU A 591 -7.79 28.93 24.37
N ILE A 592 -8.63 28.56 23.40
CA ILE A 592 -10.09 28.60 23.53
C ILE A 592 -10.54 27.67 24.66
N VAL A 593 -9.98 26.47 24.75
CA VAL A 593 -10.26 25.53 25.85
C VAL A 593 -9.80 26.08 27.18
N LEU A 594 -8.58 26.64 27.25
CA LEU A 594 -8.07 27.22 28.49
C LEU A 594 -9.02 28.32 28.99
N MET A 595 -9.48 29.19 28.09
CA MET A 595 -10.43 30.26 28.40
C MET A 595 -11.79 29.71 28.83
N ALA A 596 -12.38 28.80 28.06
CA ALA A 596 -13.67 28.19 28.36
C ALA A 596 -13.65 27.47 29.72
N TYR A 597 -12.55 26.78 30.01
CA TYR A 597 -12.38 26.07 31.27
C TYR A 597 -12.10 27.02 32.45
N ALA A 598 -11.35 28.10 32.26
CA ALA A 598 -11.15 29.13 33.29
C ALA A 598 -12.48 29.81 33.69
N VAL A 599 -13.32 30.12 32.70
CA VAL A 599 -14.68 30.64 32.93
C VAL A 599 -15.52 29.60 33.67
N PHE A 600 -15.48 28.34 33.24
CA PHE A 600 -16.16 27.23 33.91
C PHE A 600 -15.71 27.06 35.37
N LEU A 601 -14.41 27.04 35.65
CA LEU A 601 -13.87 26.92 37.00
C LEU A 601 -14.31 28.08 37.90
N THR A 602 -14.35 29.29 37.36
CA THR A 602 -14.83 30.47 38.10
C THR A 602 -16.30 30.28 38.48
N ALA A 603 -17.15 29.92 37.52
CA ALA A 603 -18.55 29.63 37.76
C ALA A 603 -18.77 28.44 38.72
N TYR A 604 -17.94 27.40 38.59
CA TYR A 604 -17.95 26.21 39.46
C TYR A 604 -17.61 26.59 40.90
N SER A 605 -16.55 27.38 41.12
CA SER A 605 -16.12 27.81 42.46
C SER A 605 -17.19 28.66 43.16
N LEU A 606 -17.89 29.54 42.43
CA LEU A 606 -18.95 30.37 42.98
C LEU A 606 -20.16 29.54 43.40
N ARG A 607 -20.51 28.50 42.64
CA ARG A 607 -21.68 27.66 42.91
C ARG A 607 -21.43 26.62 44.00
N THR A 608 -20.24 26.04 44.06
CA THR A 608 -19.92 24.93 44.98
C THR A 608 -19.45 25.36 46.37
N LYS A 609 -19.22 26.66 46.60
CA LYS A 609 -18.82 27.20 47.91
C LYS A 609 -19.79 26.85 49.05
N GLY A 610 -21.11 26.95 48.80
CA GLY A 610 -22.13 26.61 49.79
C GLY A 610 -22.15 25.12 50.13
N ASP A 611 -22.17 24.26 49.10
CA ASP A 611 -22.15 22.81 49.23
C ASP A 611 -20.87 22.32 49.94
N SER A 612 -19.73 22.94 49.61
CA SER A 612 -18.43 22.68 50.24
C SER A 612 -18.41 23.06 51.72
N ALA A 613 -19.00 24.20 52.10
CA ALA A 613 -19.12 24.61 53.50
C ALA A 613 -20.01 23.65 54.31
N LEU A 614 -21.07 23.11 53.68
CA LEU A 614 -21.95 22.12 54.29
C LEU A 614 -21.23 20.77 54.48
N LEU A 615 -20.49 20.29 53.48
CA LEU A 615 -19.69 19.07 53.58
C LEU A 615 -18.61 19.19 54.66
N LEU A 616 -17.95 20.35 54.76
CA LEU A 616 -16.98 20.64 55.82
C LEU A 616 -17.65 20.62 57.20
N ALA A 617 -18.85 21.17 57.34
CA ALA A 617 -19.63 21.14 58.58
C ALA A 617 -20.09 19.71 58.98
N LEU A 618 -20.32 18.83 57.99
CA LEU A 618 -20.59 17.41 58.19
C LEU A 618 -19.34 16.58 58.50
N GLY A 619 -18.15 17.20 58.54
CA GLY A 619 -16.89 16.56 58.90
C GLY A 619 -16.09 15.97 57.73
N ALA A 620 -16.39 16.35 56.48
CA ALA A 620 -15.63 15.89 55.32
C ALA A 620 -14.16 16.30 55.41
N SER A 621 -13.25 15.36 55.15
CA SER A 621 -11.82 15.64 55.14
C SER A 621 -11.38 16.35 53.86
N THR A 622 -10.17 16.92 53.87
CA THR A 622 -9.57 17.49 52.64
C THR A 622 -9.31 16.45 51.56
N ARG A 623 -9.17 15.16 51.92
CA ARG A 623 -9.07 14.06 50.97
C ARG A 623 -10.41 13.76 50.31
N ASP A 624 -11.49 13.80 51.08
CA ASP A 624 -12.84 13.58 50.56
C ASP A 624 -13.25 14.68 49.57
N HIS A 625 -12.92 15.94 49.87
CA HIS A 625 -13.16 17.04 48.92
C HIS A 625 -12.36 16.89 47.61
N TRP A 626 -11.09 16.48 47.69
CA TRP A 626 -10.28 16.16 46.50
C TRP A 626 -10.94 15.07 45.64
N LEU A 627 -11.41 13.98 46.25
CA LEU A 627 -12.07 12.87 45.55
C LEU A 627 -13.41 13.30 44.94
N ILE A 628 -14.21 14.10 45.66
CA ILE A 628 -15.46 14.66 45.16
C ILE A 628 -15.18 15.51 43.91
N THR A 629 -14.28 16.50 44.00
CA THR A 629 -13.97 17.39 42.86
C THR A 629 -13.41 16.63 41.66
N ILE A 630 -12.52 15.65 41.86
CA ILE A 630 -12.02 14.80 40.76
C ILE A 630 -13.17 14.03 40.12
N SER A 631 -13.97 13.33 40.93
CA SER A 631 -15.08 12.52 40.42
C SER A 631 -16.18 13.34 39.73
N GLU A 632 -16.27 14.63 40.06
CA GLU A 632 -17.20 15.57 39.43
C GLU A 632 -16.68 16.13 38.09
N LEU A 633 -15.38 16.40 37.97
CA LEU A 633 -14.79 17.03 36.77
C LEU A 633 -14.33 16.02 35.71
N LEU A 634 -13.80 14.88 36.15
CA LEU A 634 -13.16 13.88 35.30
C LEU A 634 -14.11 13.23 34.27
N PRO A 635 -15.39 12.92 34.56
CA PRO A 635 -16.30 12.36 33.56
C PRO A 635 -16.46 13.25 32.32
N ALA A 636 -16.66 14.56 32.51
CA ALA A 636 -16.80 15.51 31.41
C ALA A 636 -15.52 15.61 30.57
N ILE A 637 -14.35 15.61 31.22
CA ILE A 637 -13.05 15.63 30.53
C ILE A 637 -12.85 14.36 29.71
N ILE A 638 -13.12 13.19 30.29
CA ILE A 638 -12.94 11.89 29.62
C ILE A 638 -13.92 11.76 28.45
N THR A 639 -15.21 12.04 28.66
CA THR A 639 -16.20 11.96 27.59
C THR A 639 -15.86 12.93 26.46
N GLY A 640 -15.49 14.18 26.78
CA GLY A 640 -15.08 15.16 25.79
C GLY A 640 -13.85 14.72 25.01
N THR A 641 -12.85 14.17 25.70
CA THR A 641 -11.63 13.64 25.08
C THR A 641 -11.91 12.46 24.16
N LEU A 642 -12.66 11.47 24.62
CA LEU A 642 -12.99 10.27 23.83
C LEU A 642 -13.80 10.63 22.59
N VAL A 643 -14.79 11.51 22.71
CA VAL A 643 -15.56 12.01 21.56
C VAL A 643 -14.65 12.81 20.62
N GLY A 644 -13.83 13.71 21.16
CA GLY A 644 -12.89 14.50 20.36
C GLY A 644 -11.91 13.64 19.56
N ILE A 645 -11.37 12.58 20.17
CA ILE A 645 -10.49 11.62 19.50
C ILE A 645 -11.25 10.88 18.40
N GLY A 646 -12.40 10.28 18.73
CA GLY A 646 -13.19 9.48 17.77
C GLY A 646 -13.66 10.30 16.58
N THR A 647 -14.23 11.48 16.84
CA THR A 647 -14.63 12.43 15.81
C THR A 647 -13.44 12.93 15.01
N GLY A 648 -12.32 13.27 15.67
CA GLY A 648 -11.13 13.74 14.99
C GLY A 648 -10.60 12.74 13.96
N PHE A 649 -10.57 11.45 14.32
CA PHE A 649 -10.19 10.38 13.40
C PHE A 649 -11.19 10.22 12.26
N ALA A 650 -12.49 10.16 12.57
CA ALA A 650 -13.56 10.01 11.58
C ALA A 650 -13.55 11.17 10.55
N THR A 651 -13.43 12.40 11.02
CA THR A 651 -13.34 13.57 10.16
C THR A 651 -12.03 13.59 9.35
N SER A 652 -10.91 13.18 9.95
CA SER A 652 -9.63 13.08 9.24
C SER A 652 -9.69 12.07 8.10
N SER A 653 -10.28 10.89 8.31
CA SER A 653 -10.41 9.88 7.26
C SER A 653 -11.27 10.36 6.10
N LEU A 654 -12.34 11.10 6.37
CA LEU A 654 -13.14 11.73 5.31
C LEU A 654 -12.35 12.80 4.55
N MET A 655 -11.69 13.71 5.27
CA MET A 655 -10.95 14.80 4.64
C MET A 655 -9.85 14.26 3.74
N VAL A 656 -9.03 13.34 4.25
CA VAL A 656 -7.97 12.71 3.46
C VAL A 656 -8.58 11.93 2.30
N GLY A 657 -9.59 11.09 2.54
CA GLY A 657 -10.24 10.32 1.47
C GLY A 657 -10.78 11.19 0.33
N SER A 658 -11.36 12.34 0.66
CA SER A 658 -11.86 13.28 -0.34
C SER A 658 -10.75 14.02 -1.11
N MET A 659 -9.62 14.31 -0.45
CA MET A 659 -8.46 14.97 -1.09
C MET A 659 -7.55 13.97 -1.82
N ALA A 660 -7.67 12.68 -1.47
CA ALA A 660 -6.88 11.58 -1.97
C ALA A 660 -7.39 11.08 -3.33
N HIS A 661 -7.39 11.97 -4.31
CA HIS A 661 -7.63 11.63 -5.71
C HIS A 661 -6.57 12.27 -6.59
N THR A 662 -6.19 11.58 -7.66
CA THR A 662 -5.27 12.14 -8.65
C THR A 662 -5.94 13.30 -9.40
N ARG A 663 -5.16 14.09 -10.15
CA ARG A 663 -5.68 15.16 -11.03
C ARG A 663 -6.74 14.66 -12.02
N ASN A 664 -6.73 13.36 -12.32
CA ASN A 664 -7.66 12.70 -13.24
C ASN A 664 -8.88 12.08 -12.52
N GLY A 665 -8.95 12.14 -11.19
CA GLY A 665 -10.03 11.55 -10.40
C GLY A 665 -9.82 10.07 -10.05
N ASP A 666 -8.68 9.48 -10.40
CA ASP A 666 -8.35 8.09 -10.05
C ASP A 666 -7.97 7.98 -8.57
N GLN A 667 -8.11 6.78 -8.00
CA GLN A 667 -7.67 6.50 -6.63
C GLN A 667 -6.16 6.69 -6.49
N LEU A 668 -5.69 7.09 -5.30
CA LEU A 668 -4.25 7.11 -5.01
C LEU A 668 -3.71 5.68 -4.92
N LEU A 669 -2.61 5.45 -5.62
CA LEU A 669 -1.86 4.20 -5.56
C LEU A 669 -0.49 4.46 -4.90
N PRO A 670 -0.20 3.84 -3.74
CA PRO A 670 -1.04 2.94 -2.97
C PRO A 670 -2.06 3.72 -2.12
N PRO A 671 -3.13 3.07 -1.61
CA PRO A 671 -4.12 3.75 -0.78
C PRO A 671 -3.48 4.35 0.47
N PHE A 672 -3.98 5.50 0.93
CA PHE A 672 -3.43 6.18 2.10
C PHE A 672 -3.68 5.38 3.38
N ILE A 673 -2.72 5.41 4.30
CA ILE A 673 -2.86 4.91 5.66
C ILE A 673 -2.88 6.11 6.59
N LEU A 674 -3.95 6.24 7.39
CA LEU A 674 -4.08 7.35 8.33
C LEU A 674 -2.93 7.33 9.34
N GLN A 675 -2.11 8.37 9.30
CA GLN A 675 -1.03 8.63 10.24
C GLN A 675 -1.38 9.86 11.05
N THR A 676 -1.08 9.85 12.35
CA THR A 676 -1.34 10.98 13.24
C THR A 676 -0.06 11.40 13.93
N ASN A 677 0.31 12.67 13.78
CA ASN A 677 1.32 13.27 14.64
C ASN A 677 0.72 13.59 16.02
N TRP A 678 1.00 12.70 16.98
CA TRP A 678 0.47 12.80 18.35
C TRP A 678 1.00 13.99 19.16
N ILE A 679 2.07 14.66 18.72
CA ILE A 679 2.63 15.80 19.45
C ILE A 679 1.56 16.89 19.63
N LEU A 680 0.81 17.21 18.57
CA LEU A 680 -0.19 18.27 18.59
C LEU A 680 -1.35 17.97 19.58
N PRO A 681 -2.06 16.83 19.48
CA PRO A 681 -3.07 16.44 20.46
C PRO A 681 -2.52 16.28 21.89
N MET A 682 -1.30 15.74 22.06
CA MET A 682 -0.75 15.53 23.39
C MET A 682 -0.44 16.85 24.10
N VAL A 683 0.01 17.87 23.38
CA VAL A 683 0.23 19.21 23.96
C VAL A 683 -1.10 19.84 24.41
N THR A 684 -2.19 19.69 23.64
CA THR A 684 -3.50 20.20 24.06
C THR A 684 -4.05 19.43 25.26
N ILE A 685 -3.97 18.10 25.25
CA ILE A 685 -4.36 17.24 26.39
C ILE A 685 -3.55 17.57 27.65
N ALA A 686 -2.22 17.74 27.52
CA ALA A 686 -1.36 18.12 28.63
C ALA A 686 -1.72 19.51 29.17
N SER A 687 -1.99 20.48 28.29
CA SER A 687 -2.43 21.83 28.69
C SER A 687 -3.75 21.79 29.45
N ILE A 688 -4.72 21.00 28.96
CA ILE A 688 -6.00 20.75 29.63
C ILE A 688 -5.75 20.15 31.02
N PHE A 689 -4.95 19.10 31.11
CA PHE A 689 -4.65 18.42 32.36
C PHE A 689 -4.02 19.36 33.39
N VAL A 690 -3.06 20.20 32.98
CA VAL A 690 -2.41 21.18 33.86
C VAL A 690 -3.42 22.18 34.42
N ILE A 691 -4.34 22.69 33.60
CA ILE A 691 -5.35 23.64 34.08
C ILE A 691 -6.40 22.97 34.96
N VAL A 692 -6.84 21.76 34.61
CA VAL A 692 -7.74 20.96 35.46
C VAL A 692 -7.08 20.76 36.83
N LEU A 693 -5.82 20.35 36.86
CA LEU A 693 -5.07 20.16 38.09
C LEU A 693 -4.95 21.47 38.89
N ALA A 694 -4.65 22.59 38.23
CA ALA A 694 -4.61 23.92 38.86
C ALA A 694 -5.98 24.32 39.45
N GLY A 695 -7.06 24.03 38.72
CA GLY A 695 -8.44 24.26 39.17
C GLY A 695 -8.80 23.43 40.40
N VAL A 696 -8.46 22.14 40.40
CA VAL A 696 -8.68 21.25 41.56
C VAL A 696 -7.86 21.71 42.76
N ILE A 697 -6.57 22.04 42.57
CA ILE A 697 -5.70 22.57 43.64
C ILE A 697 -6.29 23.86 44.22
N ASN A 698 -6.74 24.78 43.35
CA ASN A 698 -7.35 26.03 43.79
C ASN A 698 -8.66 25.81 44.56
N SER A 699 -9.52 24.89 44.10
CA SER A 699 -10.75 24.50 44.81
C SER A 699 -10.43 23.99 46.21
N VAL A 700 -9.42 23.12 46.34
CA VAL A 700 -9.05 22.55 47.64
C VAL A 700 -8.40 23.59 48.56
N ARG A 701 -7.61 24.51 48.02
CA ARG A 701 -7.10 25.65 48.81
C ARG A 701 -8.26 26.50 49.32
N SER A 702 -9.20 26.85 48.45
CA SER A 702 -10.39 27.60 48.84
C SER A 702 -11.21 26.86 49.90
N PHE A 703 -11.33 25.53 49.82
CA PHE A 703 -12.01 24.70 50.83
C PHE A 703 -11.39 24.81 52.23
N ARG A 704 -10.06 24.88 52.32
CA ARG A 704 -9.36 25.04 53.62
C ARG A 704 -9.54 26.42 54.25
N GLU A 705 -9.82 27.43 53.44
CA GLU A 705 -9.97 28.82 53.88
C GLU A 705 -11.41 29.17 54.29
N ILE A 706 -12.37 28.24 54.12
CA ILE A 706 -13.77 28.46 54.48
C ILE A 706 -13.92 28.61 56.00
N LYS A 707 -14.40 29.78 56.44
CA LYS A 707 -14.76 30.05 57.83
C LYS A 707 -16.20 29.58 58.11
N ILE A 708 -16.35 28.36 58.63
CA ILE A 708 -17.66 27.74 58.94
C ILE A 708 -18.57 28.67 59.76
N ALA A 709 -18.00 29.34 60.77
CA ALA A 709 -18.75 30.23 61.66
C ALA A 709 -19.31 31.50 60.99
N GLN A 710 -18.77 31.89 59.83
CA GLN A 710 -19.27 33.00 59.03
C GLN A 710 -20.39 32.53 58.09
N MET A 711 -20.15 31.42 57.37
CA MET A 711 -21.15 30.81 56.48
C MET A 711 -22.42 30.38 57.22
N ALA A 712 -22.30 29.90 58.46
CA ALA A 712 -23.44 29.52 59.30
C ALA A 712 -24.31 30.72 59.74
N ARG A 713 -23.76 31.94 59.83
CA ARG A 713 -24.53 33.16 60.14
C ARG A 713 -25.25 33.72 58.92
N GLU A 714 -24.66 33.53 57.75
CA GLU A 714 -25.14 34.04 56.47
C GLU A 714 -26.00 33.00 55.71
N GLY A 715 -26.23 31.83 56.32
CA GLY A 715 -27.27 30.87 55.94
C GLY A 715 -26.86 29.76 54.97
N PHE A 716 -25.57 29.38 54.91
CA PHE A 716 -25.01 28.37 53.96
C PHE A 716 -25.39 28.59 52.47
N SER A 717 -25.90 29.76 52.16
CA SER A 717 -26.24 30.21 50.81
C SER A 717 -24.95 30.55 50.06
N ALA A 718 -24.91 30.28 48.76
CA ALA A 718 -23.78 30.63 47.87
C ALA A 718 -23.43 32.14 47.85
N THR A 719 -24.24 32.99 48.48
CA THR A 719 -24.06 34.45 48.56
C THR A 719 -23.54 34.95 49.91
N SER A 720 -23.08 34.08 50.80
CA SER A 720 -22.44 34.49 52.05
C SER A 720 -20.96 34.90 51.83
N THR A 721 -20.75 35.92 51.01
CA THR A 721 -19.62 36.87 51.00
C THR A 721 -20.00 38.06 50.14
#